data_AF-A0AAW1PJ01-F1
#
_entry.id   AF-A0AAW1PJ01-F1
#
_cell.length_a   1.000
_cell.length_b   1.000
_cell.length_c   1.000
_cell.angle_alpha   90.00
_cell.angle_beta   90.00
_cell.angle_gamma   90.00
#
_symmetry.space_group_name_H-M   'P 1'
#
loop_
_entity.id
_entity.type
_entity.pdbx_description
1 polymer ?
#
loop_
_entity_poly.entity_id
_entity_poly.type
_entity_poly.pdbx_seq_one_letter_code
_entity_poly.pdbx_strand_id
1 'polypeptide(L)'
;MYCPLAESCFKAPLTSLKDLSEGSHTFTACRTPNASFVHGERVLSPRSHKLLSGSDLPQSWFWGNVKGRNFLTANRNQHIPQYCGACWAFAITSMLADRLNIQHNRTFPERLLSPQVLINCHGGGTCHGGNPYAVYEYLAAKGLPDETCQNYEATDGQCLPFGTCENCFPSDGPELQGKRPSKCQAVLNYSRYGVSEYGLLMSGPATDKNGIQVSKVQMLKAEIFKRGPIACGMHVTEAFAAYTGGIYSEDFPIIMPNHEISVVGYGIEDGTEYWIGRNSWGTAWGEDGFFRMAMHGDNLGIEDFCSWGIPTIHQANKTLEAGSSPYHSKGSYTVDSRVKAGTYQRADTPGVVRHTAPIPTAQPSPPPVVLQGIHSLPASYDIRDLHGVNYATMDRNQHIPQYCGSCWAHATTTALADRLNLLSGGRHFPEIDFSVQVLVDCVPMAPDGEHGCEGNDPTLAYAHMVKHGLVHETCSNYQALDKECSAMNLCKSCSWEGCWPLANFTTYHVEAHGRVQGEEAMMAEIAARGPIAAGICVTEEFEAYSGGIFRDETNCTTEMHDVELAGWGEEAGIKYWIIRNSWGTYWGENGWARVVRGQGSLGMELRGDWAVPLMPPAARLPDALQDRTSGLAAYNLHASLPLQSILEQ
;
A
#
# COMPACT_ATOMS: atom_id res chain seq x y z
N MET A 1 -45.57 -54.03 28.74
CA MET A 1 -46.11 -55.10 27.87
C MET A 1 -45.66 -54.83 26.45
N TYR A 2 -44.93 -55.79 25.88
CA TYR A 2 -44.81 -56.19 24.46
C TYR A 2 -44.96 -55.18 23.29
N CYS A 3 -43.95 -55.22 22.41
CA CYS A 3 -43.92 -54.80 21.00
C CYS A 3 -44.75 -55.77 20.12
N PRO A 4 -45.30 -55.34 18.95
CA PRO A 4 -44.82 -55.95 17.68
C PRO A 4 -44.89 -55.07 16.39
N LEU A 5 -43.90 -55.29 15.50
CA LEU A 5 -43.90 -55.62 14.03
C LEU A 5 -45.03 -55.08 13.11
N ALA A 6 -44.93 -54.78 11.81
CA ALA A 6 -43.88 -54.63 10.78
C ALA A 6 -44.56 -54.18 9.44
N GLU A 7 -43.77 -53.73 8.47
CA GLU A 7 -44.05 -53.56 7.01
C GLU A 7 -44.84 -52.34 6.49
N SER A 8 -44.13 -51.38 5.86
CA SER A 8 -44.13 -51.20 4.39
C SER A 8 -43.31 -49.96 3.95
N CYS A 9 -42.33 -50.19 3.08
CA CYS A 9 -41.66 -49.17 2.27
C CYS A 9 -42.59 -48.68 1.15
N PHE A 10 -42.64 -47.37 0.87
CA PHE A 10 -42.48 -46.75 -0.47
C PHE A 10 -42.61 -45.20 -0.42
N LYS A 11 -41.52 -44.53 -0.81
CA LYS A 11 -41.37 -43.25 -1.56
C LYS A 11 -42.41 -42.11 -1.41
N ALA A 12 -41.94 -40.92 -1.01
CA ALA A 12 -42.25 -39.60 -1.60
C ALA A 12 -41.19 -38.55 -1.13
N PRO A 13 -41.07 -37.35 -1.73
CA PRO A 13 -40.07 -36.98 -2.72
C PRO A 13 -38.98 -36.00 -2.23
N LEU A 14 -37.94 -35.85 -3.07
CA LEU A 14 -37.00 -34.71 -3.04
C LEU A 14 -37.76 -33.39 -3.16
N THR A 15 -37.98 -32.68 -2.05
CA THR A 15 -38.32 -31.26 -2.06
C THR A 15 -37.60 -30.52 -0.94
N SER A 16 -36.64 -29.70 -1.39
CA SER A 16 -36.03 -28.52 -0.75
C SER A 16 -35.59 -28.57 0.71
N LEU A 17 -34.28 -28.73 0.89
CA LEU A 17 -33.46 -28.17 1.98
C LEU A 17 -33.47 -26.62 1.96
N LYS A 18 -34.64 -25.96 1.96
CA LYS A 18 -34.73 -24.49 1.97
C LYS A 18 -35.06 -23.86 3.33
N ASP A 19 -35.49 -24.64 4.32
CA ASP A 19 -36.05 -24.05 5.55
C ASP A 19 -35.19 -24.29 6.80
N LEU A 20 -33.86 -24.16 6.68
CA LEU A 20 -32.95 -24.01 7.83
C LEU A 20 -32.17 -22.68 7.81
N SER A 21 -32.57 -21.70 6.99
CA SER A 21 -31.86 -20.42 6.86
C SER A 21 -32.60 -19.20 7.43
N GLU A 22 -33.58 -19.38 8.31
CA GLU A 22 -34.26 -18.24 8.94
C GLU A 22 -33.91 -18.18 10.43
N GLY A 23 -32.88 -17.39 10.77
CA GLY A 23 -32.60 -17.02 12.16
C GLY A 23 -31.12 -16.86 12.59
N SER A 24 -30.16 -16.84 11.68
CA SER A 24 -28.76 -16.49 12.01
C SER A 24 -28.34 -15.32 11.14
N HIS A 25 -27.86 -14.24 11.74
CA HIS A 25 -27.07 -13.23 11.05
C HIS A 25 -25.88 -13.95 10.40
N THR A 26 -25.94 -14.21 9.10
CA THR A 26 -24.92 -14.97 8.38
C THR A 26 -23.90 -13.98 7.84
N PHE A 27 -22.65 -14.13 8.28
CA PHE A 27 -21.50 -13.45 7.66
C PHE A 27 -21.56 -13.68 6.14
N THR A 28 -21.61 -12.61 5.34
CA THR A 28 -21.74 -12.72 3.89
C THR A 28 -20.44 -13.26 3.31
N ALA A 29 -20.51 -14.44 2.68
CA ALA A 29 -19.34 -15.08 2.10
C ALA A 29 -18.73 -14.21 0.98
N CYS A 30 -17.42 -13.95 1.07
CA CYS A 30 -16.64 -13.35 -0.02
C CYS A 30 -15.84 -14.41 -0.79
N ARG A 31 -15.78 -15.64 -0.30
CA ARG A 31 -15.16 -16.78 -0.97
C ARG A 31 -16.20 -17.81 -1.35
N THR A 32 -16.15 -18.32 -2.57
CA THR A 32 -16.97 -19.47 -2.98
C THR A 32 -16.54 -20.73 -2.21
N PRO A 33 -17.44 -21.43 -1.51
CA PRO A 33 -17.07 -22.58 -0.67
C PRO A 33 -16.37 -23.70 -1.45
N ASN A 34 -16.91 -24.07 -2.60
CA ASN A 34 -16.36 -25.09 -3.49
C ASN A 34 -15.44 -24.49 -4.56
N ALA A 35 -14.37 -23.83 -4.12
CA ALA A 35 -13.33 -23.34 -5.02
C ALA A 35 -12.57 -24.50 -5.67
N SER A 36 -12.32 -24.43 -6.98
CA SER A 36 -11.50 -25.40 -7.72
C SER A 36 -10.72 -24.70 -8.85
N PHE A 37 -9.60 -25.30 -9.26
CA PHE A 37 -8.96 -24.94 -10.53
C PHE A 37 -9.82 -25.47 -11.69
N VAL A 38 -10.27 -24.58 -12.56
CA VAL A 38 -11.10 -24.92 -13.72
C VAL A 38 -10.27 -25.70 -14.74
N HIS A 39 -9.00 -25.32 -14.92
CA HIS A 39 -8.07 -25.92 -15.87
C HIS A 39 -7.01 -26.81 -15.22
N GLY A 40 -7.17 -27.07 -13.91
CA GLY A 40 -6.22 -27.86 -13.11
C GLY A 40 -5.01 -27.07 -12.62
N GLU A 41 -4.22 -27.69 -11.74
CA GLU A 41 -3.00 -27.09 -11.22
C GLU A 41 -1.89 -27.01 -12.28
N ARG A 42 -1.02 -26.00 -12.19
CA ARG A 42 0.18 -25.87 -13.03
C ARG A 42 1.43 -25.95 -12.18
N VAL A 43 1.96 -27.17 -12.01
CA VAL A 43 3.12 -27.45 -11.16
C VAL A 43 4.26 -27.93 -12.03
N LEU A 44 5.35 -27.16 -12.10
CA LEU A 44 6.51 -27.44 -12.96
C LEU A 44 7.75 -27.78 -12.14
N SER A 45 7.82 -27.31 -10.90
CA SER A 45 8.93 -27.51 -9.96
C SER A 45 8.54 -28.44 -8.80
N PRO A 46 9.51 -29.10 -8.15
CA PRO A 46 9.24 -29.85 -6.92
C PRO A 46 8.61 -28.96 -5.85
N ARG A 47 7.57 -29.46 -5.17
CA ARG A 47 6.92 -28.76 -4.05
C ARG A 47 7.91 -28.53 -2.91
N SER A 48 7.73 -27.47 -2.14
CA SER A 48 8.68 -27.08 -1.08
C SER A 48 8.93 -28.16 -0.03
N HIS A 49 7.92 -28.95 0.33
CA HIS A 49 8.09 -30.10 1.25
C HIS A 49 8.98 -31.21 0.67
N LYS A 50 9.15 -31.32 -0.65
CA LYS A 50 10.11 -32.26 -1.28
C LYS A 50 11.56 -31.77 -1.21
N LEU A 51 11.77 -30.51 -0.86
CA LEU A 51 13.07 -29.85 -0.80
C LEU A 51 13.57 -29.67 0.64
N LEU A 52 12.69 -29.86 1.62
CA LEU A 52 12.92 -29.64 3.04
C LEU A 52 12.51 -30.88 3.82
N SER A 53 13.07 -31.05 5.00
CA SER A 53 12.69 -32.02 6.03
C SER A 53 12.21 -31.27 7.26
N GLY A 54 11.55 -31.97 8.19
CA GLY A 54 11.05 -31.35 9.42
C GLY A 54 12.14 -30.63 10.24
N SER A 55 13.38 -31.13 10.22
CA SER A 55 14.51 -30.48 10.91
C SER A 55 15.06 -29.24 10.23
N ASP A 56 14.71 -28.99 8.96
CA ASP A 56 15.11 -27.76 8.24
C ASP A 56 14.16 -26.59 8.55
N LEU A 57 12.97 -26.86 9.11
CA LEU A 57 11.96 -25.85 9.41
C LEU A 57 12.23 -25.26 10.79
N PRO A 58 12.35 -23.93 10.91
CA PRO A 58 12.44 -23.30 12.23
C PRO A 58 11.13 -23.50 13.01
N GLN A 59 11.19 -23.35 14.33
CA GLN A 59 9.97 -23.41 15.16
C GLN A 59 9.07 -22.20 14.96
N SER A 60 9.65 -21.05 14.60
CA SER A 60 8.94 -19.82 14.30
C SER A 60 9.55 -19.15 13.07
N TRP A 61 8.70 -18.61 12.21
CA TRP A 61 9.10 -17.91 11.00
C TRP A 61 8.07 -16.86 10.66
N PHE A 62 8.53 -15.64 10.34
CA PHE A 62 7.63 -14.54 10.03
C PHE A 62 8.23 -13.63 8.95
N TRP A 63 7.56 -13.54 7.80
CA TRP A 63 8.03 -12.70 6.70
C TRP A 63 7.95 -11.19 6.98
N GLY A 64 7.16 -10.79 7.99
CA GLY A 64 7.14 -9.41 8.47
C GLY A 64 8.39 -9.05 9.28
N ASN A 65 9.22 -10.03 9.65
CA ASN A 65 10.52 -9.78 10.27
C ASN A 65 11.51 -10.94 9.99
N VAL A 66 12.25 -10.83 8.89
CA VAL A 66 13.37 -11.73 8.59
C VAL A 66 14.68 -10.99 8.84
N LYS A 67 15.35 -11.32 9.95
CA LYS A 67 16.61 -10.68 10.37
C LYS A 67 16.51 -9.15 10.48
N GLY A 68 15.42 -8.67 11.06
CA GLY A 68 15.12 -7.25 11.19
C GLY A 68 14.41 -6.65 9.97
N ARG A 69 14.28 -7.35 8.83
CA ARG A 69 13.70 -6.78 7.61
C ARG A 69 12.26 -7.25 7.41
N ASN A 70 11.36 -6.31 7.20
CA ASN A 70 9.99 -6.60 6.76
C ASN A 70 9.98 -6.90 5.26
N PHE A 71 9.33 -7.97 4.81
CA PHE A 71 9.10 -8.29 3.39
C PHE A 71 7.64 -8.18 2.96
N LEU A 72 6.75 -7.96 3.91
CA LEU A 72 5.33 -7.84 3.67
C LEU A 72 5.00 -6.40 3.24
N THR A 73 4.18 -6.31 2.21
CA THR A 73 3.56 -5.08 1.68
C THR A 73 2.59 -4.46 2.68
N ALA A 74 2.08 -3.25 2.45
CA ALA A 74 1.08 -2.64 3.35
C ALA A 74 -0.22 -3.45 3.50
N ASN A 75 -0.88 -3.28 4.64
CA ASN A 75 -2.21 -3.84 4.87
C ASN A 75 -3.28 -3.14 4.04
N ARG A 76 -4.36 -3.87 3.75
CA ARG A 76 -5.43 -3.40 2.87
C ARG A 76 -6.81 -3.61 3.49
N ASN A 77 -7.81 -2.89 2.96
CA ASN A 77 -9.19 -2.99 3.43
C ASN A 77 -10.17 -3.13 2.26
N GLN A 78 -10.79 -4.30 2.14
CA GLN A 78 -11.78 -4.62 1.11
C GLN A 78 -13.18 -4.04 1.41
N HIS A 79 -13.41 -3.60 2.65
CA HIS A 79 -14.74 -3.18 3.09
C HIS A 79 -15.01 -1.69 2.85
N ILE A 80 -14.07 -0.94 2.27
CA ILE A 80 -14.20 0.49 2.05
C ILE A 80 -13.77 0.86 0.61
N PRO A 81 -14.35 1.91 0.00
CA PRO A 81 -15.26 2.90 0.59
C PRO A 81 -16.69 2.43 0.85
N GLN A 82 -17.04 1.26 0.34
CA GLN A 82 -18.30 0.54 0.55
C GLN A 82 -18.00 -0.96 0.64
N TYR A 83 -18.96 -1.76 1.11
CA TYR A 83 -18.74 -3.19 1.24
C TYR A 83 -18.57 -3.87 -0.13
N CYS A 84 -17.49 -4.63 -0.26
CA CYS A 84 -17.23 -5.50 -1.40
C CYS A 84 -16.59 -6.80 -0.89
N GLY A 85 -17.22 -7.93 -1.19
CA GLY A 85 -16.75 -9.27 -0.83
C GLY A 85 -15.58 -9.73 -1.72
N ALA A 86 -14.44 -9.06 -1.62
CA ALA A 86 -13.27 -9.27 -2.50
C ALA A 86 -12.09 -10.02 -1.86
N CYS A 87 -12.26 -10.69 -0.73
CA CYS A 87 -11.18 -11.37 -0.01
C CYS A 87 -10.36 -12.33 -0.89
N TRP A 88 -11.03 -13.03 -1.81
CA TRP A 88 -10.43 -13.93 -2.80
C TRP A 88 -9.37 -13.24 -3.67
N ALA A 89 -9.59 -11.97 -4.03
CA ALA A 89 -8.65 -11.16 -4.81
C ALA A 89 -7.54 -10.57 -3.92
N PHE A 90 -7.90 -10.06 -2.74
CA PHE A 90 -6.96 -9.41 -1.81
C PHE A 90 -5.93 -10.37 -1.23
N ALA A 91 -6.35 -11.58 -0.84
CA ALA A 91 -5.46 -12.59 -0.28
C ALA A 91 -4.36 -12.98 -1.28
N ILE A 92 -4.73 -13.22 -2.55
CA ILE A 92 -3.80 -13.67 -3.58
C ILE A 92 -2.91 -12.52 -4.07
N THR A 93 -3.47 -11.33 -4.29
CA THR A 93 -2.68 -10.17 -4.73
C THR A 93 -1.65 -9.76 -3.67
N SER A 94 -2.03 -9.75 -2.38
CA SER A 94 -1.10 -9.45 -1.28
C SER A 94 -0.02 -10.53 -1.15
N MET A 95 -0.42 -11.81 -1.18
CA MET A 95 0.53 -12.93 -1.15
C MET A 95 1.55 -12.84 -2.28
N LEU A 96 1.11 -12.55 -3.51
CA LEU A 96 2.01 -12.48 -4.67
C LEU A 96 2.92 -11.25 -4.62
N ALA A 97 2.41 -10.11 -4.16
CA ALA A 97 3.22 -8.92 -3.94
C ALA A 97 4.32 -9.18 -2.88
N ASP A 98 3.98 -9.84 -1.77
CA ASP A 98 4.96 -10.24 -0.76
C ASP A 98 6.00 -11.22 -1.33
N ARG A 99 5.58 -12.18 -2.17
CA ARG A 99 6.51 -13.10 -2.85
C ARG A 99 7.43 -12.40 -3.84
N LEU A 100 6.95 -11.37 -4.54
CA LEU A 100 7.80 -10.52 -5.39
C LEU A 100 8.84 -9.79 -4.53
N ASN A 101 8.43 -9.20 -3.40
CA ASN A 101 9.37 -8.60 -2.45
C ASN A 101 10.42 -9.62 -1.97
N ILE A 102 10.03 -10.85 -1.67
CA ILE A 102 10.97 -11.90 -1.24
C ILE A 102 11.94 -12.29 -2.36
N GLN A 103 11.44 -12.55 -3.58
CA GLN A 103 12.26 -12.94 -4.73
C GLN A 103 13.28 -11.88 -5.12
N HIS A 104 12.91 -10.60 -4.97
CA HIS A 104 13.75 -9.46 -5.30
C HIS A 104 14.48 -8.89 -4.08
N ASN A 105 14.50 -9.60 -2.94
CA ASN A 105 15.13 -9.13 -1.71
C ASN A 105 14.72 -7.67 -1.35
N ARG A 106 13.44 -7.36 -1.54
CA ARG A 106 12.79 -6.04 -1.36
C ARG A 106 13.63 -4.91 -1.95
N THR A 107 14.19 -5.11 -3.15
CA THR A 107 14.81 -4.04 -3.94
C THR A 107 13.74 -3.26 -4.70
N PHE A 108 13.97 -1.97 -4.87
CA PHE A 108 13.13 -1.06 -5.63
C PHE A 108 12.75 -1.59 -7.03
N PRO A 109 11.54 -1.27 -7.55
CA PRO A 109 10.39 -0.69 -6.84
C PRO A 109 9.67 -1.67 -5.92
N GLU A 110 8.98 -1.19 -4.88
CA GLU A 110 7.93 -1.98 -4.23
C GLU A 110 6.76 -2.16 -5.21
N ARG A 111 6.09 -3.32 -5.22
CA ARG A 111 4.99 -3.60 -6.17
C ARG A 111 3.72 -3.94 -5.42
N LEU A 112 2.64 -3.21 -5.68
CA LEU A 112 1.31 -3.54 -5.16
C LEU A 112 0.41 -3.91 -6.34
N LEU A 113 -0.29 -5.05 -6.29
CA LEU A 113 -1.09 -5.52 -7.43
C LEU A 113 -2.54 -5.06 -7.32
N SER A 114 -3.14 -4.65 -8.44
CA SER A 114 -4.54 -4.19 -8.48
C SER A 114 -5.56 -5.32 -8.34
N PRO A 115 -6.30 -5.42 -7.21
CA PRO A 115 -7.40 -6.34 -7.06
C PRO A 115 -8.63 -5.84 -7.83
N GLN A 116 -8.73 -4.53 -8.09
CA GLN A 116 -9.82 -3.95 -8.86
C GLN A 116 -9.86 -4.50 -10.28
N VAL A 117 -8.70 -4.74 -10.91
CA VAL A 117 -8.64 -5.40 -12.22
C VAL A 117 -9.21 -6.83 -12.17
N LEU A 118 -8.96 -7.59 -11.10
CA LEU A 118 -9.55 -8.94 -10.95
C LEU A 118 -11.08 -8.86 -10.85
N ILE A 119 -11.61 -7.86 -10.14
CA ILE A 119 -13.05 -7.64 -9.98
C ILE A 119 -13.66 -7.21 -11.33
N ASN A 120 -13.10 -6.19 -11.96
CA ASN A 120 -13.52 -5.68 -13.27
C ASN A 120 -13.49 -6.77 -14.35
N CYS A 121 -12.47 -7.62 -14.31
CA CYS A 121 -12.26 -8.68 -15.30
C CYS A 121 -12.81 -10.04 -14.95
N HIS A 122 -13.57 -10.16 -13.86
CA HIS A 122 -14.09 -11.43 -13.38
C HIS A 122 -13.00 -12.51 -13.32
N GLY A 123 -11.78 -12.12 -12.93
CA GLY A 123 -10.60 -12.99 -12.84
C GLY A 123 -10.69 -14.05 -11.74
N GLY A 124 -11.85 -14.21 -11.13
CA GLY A 124 -12.16 -15.17 -10.08
C GLY A 124 -13.53 -14.93 -9.46
N GLY A 125 -14.06 -13.72 -9.54
CA GLY A 125 -15.37 -13.38 -9.00
C GLY A 125 -15.73 -11.91 -9.18
N THR A 126 -16.53 -11.40 -8.24
CA THR A 126 -17.03 -10.03 -8.17
C THR A 126 -16.95 -9.52 -6.73
N CYS A 127 -17.52 -8.35 -6.45
CA CYS A 127 -17.81 -7.90 -5.09
C CYS A 127 -18.83 -8.78 -4.34
N HIS A 128 -19.42 -9.78 -5.01
CA HIS A 128 -20.38 -10.72 -4.42
C HIS A 128 -19.73 -12.09 -4.10
N GLY A 129 -18.40 -12.11 -4.08
CA GLY A 129 -17.60 -13.28 -3.79
C GLY A 129 -16.91 -13.86 -5.03
N GLY A 130 -15.93 -14.72 -4.78
CA GLY A 130 -15.12 -15.29 -5.86
C GLY A 130 -14.42 -16.59 -5.52
N ASN A 131 -14.01 -17.27 -6.59
CA ASN A 131 -13.13 -18.42 -6.57
C ASN A 131 -11.66 -17.95 -6.54
N PRO A 132 -10.95 -18.11 -5.41
CA PRO A 132 -9.53 -17.75 -5.31
C PRO A 132 -8.67 -18.50 -6.35
N TYR A 133 -8.99 -19.74 -6.69
CA TYR A 133 -8.12 -20.54 -7.56
C TYR A 133 -8.16 -20.09 -9.03
N ALA A 134 -9.28 -19.53 -9.48
CA ALA A 134 -9.39 -18.92 -10.80
C ALA A 134 -8.50 -17.67 -10.96
N VAL A 135 -8.11 -17.01 -9.86
CA VAL A 135 -7.18 -15.87 -9.88
C VAL A 135 -5.82 -16.28 -10.41
N TYR A 136 -5.29 -17.45 -10.02
CA TYR A 136 -4.02 -17.93 -10.53
C TYR A 136 -4.08 -18.25 -12.03
N GLU A 137 -5.20 -18.78 -12.51
CA GLU A 137 -5.40 -19.04 -13.94
C GLU A 137 -5.45 -17.73 -14.74
N TYR A 138 -6.14 -16.71 -14.20
CA TYR A 138 -6.15 -15.37 -14.77
C TYR A 138 -4.74 -14.78 -14.81
N LEU A 139 -4.00 -14.84 -13.70
CA LEU A 139 -2.63 -14.34 -13.59
C LEU A 139 -1.67 -15.06 -14.53
N ALA A 140 -1.81 -16.37 -14.71
CA ALA A 140 -0.98 -17.14 -15.63
C ALA A 140 -1.26 -16.79 -17.10
N ALA A 141 -2.50 -16.39 -17.43
CA ALA A 141 -2.93 -16.10 -18.79
C ALA A 141 -2.75 -14.62 -19.18
N LYS A 142 -2.96 -13.70 -18.23
CA LYS A 142 -3.07 -12.24 -18.49
C LYS A 142 -2.09 -11.40 -17.68
N GLY A 143 -1.77 -11.84 -16.47
CA GLY A 143 -1.11 -11.04 -15.44
C GLY A 143 -2.00 -9.90 -14.92
N LEU A 144 -1.53 -9.20 -13.90
CA LEU A 144 -2.14 -8.00 -13.34
C LEU A 144 -1.21 -6.79 -13.45
N PRO A 145 -1.74 -5.58 -13.60
CA PRO A 145 -0.94 -4.37 -13.44
C PRO A 145 -0.68 -4.06 -11.96
N ASP A 146 0.14 -3.04 -11.75
CA ASP A 146 0.27 -2.37 -10.45
C ASP A 146 -1.03 -1.66 -10.03
N GLU A 147 -1.26 -1.45 -8.74
CA GLU A 147 -2.41 -0.74 -8.17
C GLU A 147 -2.62 0.63 -8.84
N THR A 148 -1.52 1.30 -9.19
CA THR A 148 -1.56 2.62 -9.83
C THR A 148 -2.24 2.67 -11.21
N CYS A 149 -2.53 1.52 -11.81
CA CYS A 149 -3.36 1.42 -13.02
C CYS A 149 -4.87 1.50 -12.71
N GLN A 150 -5.29 0.94 -11.58
CA GLN A 150 -6.67 0.79 -11.16
C GLN A 150 -6.70 0.70 -9.62
N ASN A 151 -6.89 1.86 -8.97
CA ASN A 151 -7.06 1.94 -7.53
C ASN A 151 -8.30 1.14 -7.11
N TYR A 152 -8.28 0.60 -5.89
CA TYR A 152 -9.43 -0.14 -5.38
C TYR A 152 -10.65 0.75 -5.10
N GLU A 153 -11.75 0.49 -5.80
CA GLU A 153 -13.00 1.25 -5.70
C GLU A 153 -14.09 0.53 -4.90
N ALA A 154 -13.89 -0.75 -4.55
CA ALA A 154 -14.87 -1.60 -3.89
C ALA A 154 -16.22 -1.67 -4.64
N THR A 155 -16.16 -1.78 -5.97
CA THR A 155 -17.34 -1.94 -6.82
C THR A 155 -17.06 -2.91 -7.97
N ASP A 156 -18.11 -3.52 -8.51
CA ASP A 156 -18.03 -4.23 -9.77
C ASP A 156 -17.85 -3.24 -10.93
N GLY A 157 -16.89 -3.53 -11.81
CA GLY A 157 -16.62 -2.76 -13.02
C GLY A 157 -16.60 -3.63 -14.27
N GLN A 158 -16.10 -3.09 -15.37
CA GLN A 158 -16.08 -3.78 -16.67
C GLN A 158 -14.64 -4.11 -17.11
N CYS A 159 -14.46 -5.28 -17.72
CA CYS A 159 -13.18 -5.71 -18.29
C CYS A 159 -12.89 -5.04 -19.64
N LEU A 160 -12.77 -3.72 -19.62
CA LEU A 160 -12.39 -2.90 -20.76
C LEU A 160 -10.97 -2.37 -20.55
N PRO A 161 -10.26 -1.91 -21.60
CA PRO A 161 -8.91 -1.36 -21.45
C PRO A 161 -8.80 -0.33 -20.32
N PHE A 162 -9.78 0.57 -20.17
CA PHE A 162 -9.80 1.52 -19.04
C PHE A 162 -9.92 0.82 -17.69
N GLY A 163 -10.84 -0.16 -17.55
CA GLY A 163 -10.99 -0.97 -16.33
C GLY A 163 -9.84 -1.94 -16.06
N THR A 164 -8.76 -1.89 -16.87
CA THR A 164 -7.50 -2.59 -16.61
C THR A 164 -6.36 -1.63 -16.27
N CYS A 165 -6.26 -0.49 -16.95
CA CYS A 165 -5.32 0.55 -16.58
C CYS A 165 -5.80 1.87 -17.19
N GLU A 166 -5.93 2.89 -16.37
CA GLU A 166 -6.37 4.20 -16.84
C GLU A 166 -5.61 5.35 -16.18
N ASN A 167 -5.80 6.51 -16.78
CA ASN A 167 -5.40 7.77 -16.21
C ASN A 167 -6.46 8.83 -16.57
N CYS A 168 -6.76 9.74 -15.65
CA CYS A 168 -7.71 10.81 -15.90
C CYS A 168 -7.08 12.19 -15.81
N PHE A 169 -7.54 13.07 -16.71
CA PHE A 169 -7.06 14.44 -16.83
C PHE A 169 -8.21 15.40 -16.56
N PRO A 170 -7.93 16.65 -16.16
CA PRO A 170 -8.99 17.66 -16.06
C PRO A 170 -9.60 17.83 -17.45
N SER A 171 -10.93 17.90 -17.55
CA SER A 171 -11.60 18.19 -18.83
C SER A 171 -12.02 19.65 -18.91
N ASP A 172 -12.04 20.19 -20.14
CA ASP A 172 -12.62 21.51 -20.43
C ASP A 172 -14.15 21.41 -20.35
N GLY A 173 -14.74 21.74 -19.18
CA GLY A 173 -16.19 21.72 -19.00
C GLY A 173 -16.65 22.48 -17.74
N PRO A 174 -17.90 22.98 -17.71
CA PRO A 174 -18.43 23.66 -16.53
C PRO A 174 -18.47 22.71 -15.33
N GLU A 175 -17.95 23.17 -14.19
CA GLU A 175 -17.98 22.47 -12.90
C GLU A 175 -19.38 21.94 -12.57
N LEU A 176 -19.50 20.63 -12.39
CA LEU A 176 -20.70 20.03 -11.82
C LEU A 176 -20.43 19.79 -10.34
N GLN A 177 -20.79 20.75 -9.48
CA GLN A 177 -20.95 20.59 -8.02
C GLN A 177 -19.99 19.55 -7.37
N GLY A 178 -18.71 19.87 -7.27
CA GLY A 178 -17.73 19.00 -6.59
C GLY A 178 -17.29 17.75 -7.38
N LYS A 179 -17.65 17.65 -8.66
CA LYS A 179 -17.06 16.72 -9.63
C LYS A 179 -16.48 17.53 -10.77
N ARG A 180 -15.15 17.63 -10.85
CA ARG A 180 -14.49 18.07 -12.08
C ARG A 180 -14.82 17.02 -13.15
N PRO A 181 -15.46 17.37 -14.28
CA PRO A 181 -15.59 16.40 -15.35
C PRO A 181 -14.17 15.96 -15.71
N SER A 182 -13.91 14.66 -15.66
CA SER A 182 -12.60 14.08 -15.96
C SER A 182 -12.65 13.43 -17.34
N LYS A 183 -11.57 13.60 -18.09
CA LYS A 183 -11.36 12.82 -19.32
C LYS A 183 -10.43 11.67 -18.97
N CYS A 184 -10.99 10.50 -18.72
CA CYS A 184 -10.24 9.28 -18.47
C CYS A 184 -9.91 8.58 -19.79
N GLN A 185 -8.72 7.98 -19.84
CA GLN A 185 -8.29 7.18 -20.98
C GLN A 185 -7.52 5.95 -20.54
N ALA A 186 -7.62 4.90 -21.35
CA ALA A 186 -6.87 3.67 -21.12
C ALA A 186 -5.36 3.90 -21.34
N VAL A 187 -4.56 3.46 -20.38
CA VAL A 187 -3.12 3.34 -20.55
C VAL A 187 -2.86 1.94 -21.12
N LEU A 188 -2.21 1.86 -22.28
CA LEU A 188 -2.05 0.58 -23.00
C LEU A 188 -0.71 -0.10 -22.76
N ASN A 189 0.32 0.65 -22.37
CA ASN A 189 1.66 0.14 -22.12
C ASN A 189 1.98 0.23 -20.62
N TYR A 190 1.94 -0.91 -19.94
CA TYR A 190 2.20 -1.05 -18.52
C TYR A 190 2.76 -2.44 -18.21
N SER A 191 3.54 -2.54 -17.13
CA SER A 191 4.10 -3.81 -16.68
C SER A 191 3.00 -4.73 -16.12
N ARG A 192 3.17 -6.04 -16.31
CA ARG A 192 2.23 -7.05 -15.82
C ARG A 192 2.92 -8.08 -14.94
N TYR A 193 2.24 -8.46 -13.88
CA TYR A 193 2.71 -9.41 -12.88
C TYR A 193 1.82 -10.66 -12.94
N GLY A 194 2.42 -11.80 -13.27
CA GLY A 194 1.72 -13.06 -13.47
C GLY A 194 2.16 -14.15 -12.51
N VAL A 195 1.82 -15.39 -12.84
CA VAL A 195 2.36 -16.58 -12.17
C VAL A 195 2.83 -17.61 -13.19
N SER A 196 3.99 -18.23 -12.95
CA SER A 196 4.50 -19.32 -13.78
C SER A 196 3.95 -20.69 -13.38
N GLU A 197 3.74 -20.86 -12.08
CA GLU A 197 3.27 -22.09 -11.44
C GLU A 197 2.30 -21.74 -10.33
N TYR A 198 1.33 -22.62 -10.10
CA TYR A 198 0.37 -22.49 -9.03
C TYR A 198 -0.28 -23.84 -8.69
N GLY A 199 -0.81 -23.95 -7.48
CA GLY A 199 -1.57 -25.13 -7.09
C GLY A 199 -2.02 -25.15 -5.64
N LEU A 200 -2.64 -26.26 -5.24
CA LEU A 200 -3.03 -26.53 -3.86
C LEU A 200 -1.87 -27.14 -3.08
N LEU A 201 -1.84 -26.91 -1.77
CA LEU A 201 -0.83 -27.51 -0.89
C LEU A 201 -1.17 -28.92 -0.42
N MET A 202 -2.42 -29.39 -0.57
CA MET A 202 -2.84 -30.67 0.01
C MET A 202 -3.57 -31.59 -0.96
N SER A 203 -2.81 -32.19 -1.87
CA SER A 203 -3.32 -33.15 -2.85
C SER A 203 -3.19 -34.63 -2.40
N GLY A 204 -3.04 -34.88 -1.09
CA GLY A 204 -3.01 -36.24 -0.51
C GLY A 204 -1.76 -36.54 0.32
N PRO A 205 -1.47 -37.82 0.62
CA PRO A 205 -0.27 -38.22 1.35
C PRO A 205 0.99 -37.74 0.63
N ALA A 206 1.86 -37.03 1.35
CA ALA A 206 3.11 -36.52 0.84
C ALA A 206 4.28 -36.97 1.71
N THR A 207 5.49 -36.93 1.14
CA THR A 207 6.74 -37.23 1.85
C THR A 207 7.76 -36.12 1.67
N ASP A 208 8.67 -35.98 2.64
CA ASP A 208 9.75 -34.99 2.63
C ASP A 208 10.92 -35.36 1.72
N LYS A 209 12.00 -34.56 1.72
CA LYS A 209 13.23 -34.84 0.96
C LYS A 209 13.90 -36.19 1.27
N ASN A 210 13.62 -36.76 2.45
CA ASN A 210 14.15 -38.03 2.93
C ASN A 210 13.15 -39.19 2.75
N GLY A 211 11.99 -38.95 2.14
CA GLY A 211 10.94 -39.96 1.96
C GLY A 211 10.08 -40.19 3.20
N ILE A 212 10.15 -39.34 4.23
CA ILE A 212 9.36 -39.44 5.45
C ILE A 212 7.99 -38.79 5.23
N GLN A 213 6.91 -39.43 5.66
CA GLN A 213 5.56 -38.89 5.58
C GLN A 213 5.46 -37.50 6.26
N VAL A 214 4.89 -36.52 5.56
CA VAL A 214 4.65 -35.17 6.10
C VAL A 214 3.18 -34.93 6.38
N SER A 215 2.92 -34.16 7.45
CA SER A 215 1.60 -33.64 7.81
C SER A 215 1.22 -32.41 6.96
N LYS A 216 -0.07 -32.03 7.00
CA LYS A 216 -0.57 -30.79 6.40
C LYS A 216 0.20 -29.57 6.90
N VAL A 217 0.31 -29.42 8.22
CA VAL A 217 1.07 -28.35 8.89
C VAL A 217 2.51 -28.26 8.37
N GLN A 218 3.21 -29.39 8.24
CA GLN A 218 4.58 -29.40 7.71
C GLN A 218 4.65 -28.97 6.24
N MET A 219 3.66 -29.30 5.41
CA MET A 219 3.60 -28.82 4.03
C MET A 219 3.40 -27.31 3.96
N LEU A 220 2.49 -26.77 4.78
CA LEU A 220 2.24 -25.32 4.85
C LEU A 220 3.48 -24.57 5.36
N LYS A 221 4.08 -25.02 6.47
CA LYS A 221 5.33 -24.45 7.01
C LYS A 221 6.45 -24.48 5.99
N ALA A 222 6.60 -25.59 5.25
CA ALA A 222 7.63 -25.72 4.23
C ALA A 222 7.44 -24.75 3.06
N GLU A 223 6.22 -24.56 2.57
CA GLU A 223 5.94 -23.59 1.51
C GLU A 223 6.17 -22.16 1.98
N ILE A 224 5.66 -21.81 3.17
CA ILE A 224 5.84 -20.48 3.76
C ILE A 224 7.33 -20.17 3.93
N PHE A 225 8.08 -21.07 4.56
CA PHE A 225 9.51 -20.88 4.81
C PHE A 225 10.32 -20.79 3.52
N LYS A 226 10.00 -21.62 2.52
CA LYS A 226 10.82 -21.72 1.30
C LYS A 226 10.53 -20.62 0.28
N ARG A 227 9.26 -20.22 0.12
CA ARG A 227 8.81 -19.42 -1.03
C ARG A 227 7.98 -18.19 -0.67
N GLY A 228 7.72 -17.93 0.61
CA GLY A 228 6.92 -16.79 1.03
C GLY A 228 5.49 -17.14 1.40
N PRO A 229 4.67 -16.12 1.77
CA PRO A 229 3.29 -16.30 2.19
C PRO A 229 2.45 -17.17 1.26
N ILE A 230 1.35 -17.72 1.76
CA ILE A 230 0.38 -18.54 1.02
C ILE A 230 -1.02 -17.93 1.17
N ALA A 231 -1.97 -18.32 0.31
CA ALA A 231 -3.38 -17.93 0.46
C ALA A 231 -4.18 -19.13 1.00
N CYS A 232 -5.03 -18.93 2.00
CA CYS A 232 -5.84 -20.00 2.60
C CYS A 232 -7.29 -19.57 2.81
N GLY A 233 -8.21 -20.50 2.54
CA GLY A 233 -9.63 -20.36 2.87
C GLY A 233 -9.90 -20.58 4.36
N MET A 234 -10.87 -19.85 4.91
CA MET A 234 -11.35 -20.01 6.29
C MET A 234 -12.87 -19.94 6.36
N HIS A 235 -13.46 -20.63 7.34
CA HIS A 235 -14.85 -20.44 7.76
C HIS A 235 -14.90 -19.32 8.81
N VAL A 236 -15.04 -18.07 8.37
CA VAL A 236 -15.20 -16.93 9.27
C VAL A 236 -16.58 -16.93 9.92
N THR A 237 -16.58 -16.74 11.24
CA THR A 237 -17.76 -16.61 12.11
C THR A 237 -17.86 -15.18 12.64
N GLU A 238 -18.98 -14.84 13.29
CA GLU A 238 -19.11 -13.57 14.01
C GLU A 238 -18.10 -13.44 15.16
N ALA A 239 -17.78 -14.55 15.82
CA ALA A 239 -16.78 -14.58 16.89
C ALA A 239 -15.39 -14.21 16.37
N PHE A 240 -15.01 -14.74 15.20
CA PHE A 240 -13.74 -14.35 14.55
C PHE A 240 -13.78 -12.91 14.05
N ALA A 241 -14.94 -12.45 13.54
CA ALA A 241 -15.10 -11.06 13.13
C ALA A 241 -14.86 -10.07 14.28
N ALA A 242 -15.20 -10.46 15.53
CA ALA A 242 -14.97 -9.69 16.74
C ALA A 242 -13.54 -9.80 17.33
N TYR A 243 -12.62 -10.49 16.66
CA TYR A 243 -11.24 -10.67 17.13
C TYR A 243 -10.50 -9.34 17.29
N THR A 244 -9.81 -9.18 18.43
CA THR A 244 -9.02 -7.98 18.78
C THR A 244 -7.57 -8.27 19.17
N GLY A 245 -7.19 -9.55 19.36
CA GLY A 245 -5.84 -9.96 19.75
C GLY A 245 -5.78 -11.33 20.43
N GLY A 246 -4.58 -11.92 20.47
CA GLY A 246 -4.31 -13.22 21.10
C GLY A 246 -4.27 -14.39 20.12
N ILE A 247 -3.99 -15.60 20.62
CA ILE A 247 -4.06 -16.81 19.79
C ILE A 247 -5.53 -17.27 19.73
N TYR A 248 -6.18 -17.03 18.59
CA TYR A 248 -7.56 -17.43 18.37
C TYR A 248 -7.69 -18.94 18.17
N SER A 249 -8.79 -19.52 18.67
CA SER A 249 -9.18 -20.90 18.41
C SER A 249 -10.69 -21.00 18.48
N GLU A 250 -11.27 -21.68 17.49
CA GLU A 250 -12.70 -21.96 17.41
C GLU A 250 -12.89 -23.27 16.66
N ASP A 251 -13.48 -24.24 17.35
CA ASP A 251 -13.97 -25.47 16.74
C ASP A 251 -15.37 -25.21 16.16
N PHE A 252 -15.55 -25.56 14.89
CA PHE A 252 -16.82 -25.35 14.19
C PHE A 252 -17.25 -26.64 13.48
N PRO A 253 -18.46 -27.18 13.76
CA PRO A 253 -18.84 -28.54 13.33
C PRO A 253 -18.85 -28.77 11.82
N ILE A 254 -19.07 -27.73 11.02
CA ILE A 254 -19.15 -27.82 9.56
C ILE A 254 -18.28 -26.71 8.95
N ILE A 255 -17.11 -27.09 8.45
CA ILE A 255 -16.21 -26.18 7.76
C ILE A 255 -16.71 -25.95 6.32
N MET A 256 -17.18 -24.74 6.04
CA MET A 256 -17.47 -24.23 4.70
C MET A 256 -16.74 -22.90 4.54
N PRO A 257 -15.59 -22.86 3.85
CA PRO A 257 -14.80 -21.64 3.85
C PRO A 257 -15.50 -20.56 3.04
N ASN A 258 -15.79 -19.45 3.72
CA ASN A 258 -16.54 -18.29 3.25
C ASN A 258 -15.66 -17.03 3.14
N HIS A 259 -14.39 -17.13 3.55
CA HIS A 259 -13.38 -16.07 3.51
C HIS A 259 -12.04 -16.61 3.02
N GLU A 260 -11.18 -15.75 2.48
CA GLU A 260 -9.82 -16.08 2.02
C GLU A 260 -8.83 -15.08 2.63
N ILE A 261 -7.72 -15.58 3.17
CA ILE A 261 -6.68 -14.78 3.83
C ILE A 261 -5.29 -15.15 3.30
N SER A 262 -4.27 -14.39 3.68
CA SER A 262 -2.88 -14.81 3.46
C SER A 262 -2.23 -15.26 4.76
N VAL A 263 -1.60 -16.44 4.78
CA VAL A 263 -0.78 -16.90 5.90
C VAL A 263 0.67 -16.51 5.63
N VAL A 264 1.22 -15.65 6.50
CA VAL A 264 2.52 -14.97 6.31
C VAL A 264 3.62 -15.50 7.22
N GLY A 265 3.29 -16.42 8.12
CA GLY A 265 4.23 -16.95 9.09
C GLY A 265 3.59 -17.90 10.09
N TYR A 266 4.38 -18.30 11.06
CA TYR A 266 3.98 -19.15 12.17
C TYR A 266 4.89 -18.92 13.38
N GLY A 267 4.38 -19.22 14.56
CA GLY A 267 5.12 -19.12 15.80
C GLY A 267 4.67 -20.13 16.85
N ILE A 268 5.29 -20.03 18.03
CA ILE A 268 4.88 -20.73 19.23
C ILE A 268 4.91 -19.74 20.41
N GLU A 269 3.87 -19.76 21.23
CA GLU A 269 3.77 -18.95 22.44
C GLU A 269 3.11 -19.80 23.52
N ASP A 270 3.74 -19.88 24.69
CA ASP A 270 3.29 -20.70 25.83
C ASP A 270 2.93 -22.16 25.46
N GLY A 271 3.69 -22.75 24.55
CA GLY A 271 3.51 -24.12 24.07
C GLY A 271 2.41 -24.29 23.00
N THR A 272 1.69 -23.23 22.65
CA THR A 272 0.67 -23.22 21.59
C THR A 272 1.29 -22.77 20.28
N GLU A 273 1.35 -23.66 19.29
CA GLU A 273 1.74 -23.28 17.93
C GLU A 273 0.61 -22.49 17.25
N TYR A 274 0.95 -21.46 16.48
CA TYR A 274 -0.02 -20.62 15.79
C TYR A 274 0.43 -20.20 14.39
N TRP A 275 -0.53 -20.06 13.49
CA TRP A 275 -0.38 -19.37 12.20
C TRP A 275 -0.48 -17.86 12.38
N ILE A 276 0.28 -17.11 11.60
CA ILE A 276 0.16 -15.65 11.48
C ILE A 276 -0.59 -15.35 10.18
N GLY A 277 -1.83 -14.90 10.30
CA GLY A 277 -2.69 -14.57 9.18
C GLY A 277 -2.78 -13.06 8.95
N ARG A 278 -2.70 -12.65 7.69
CA ARG A 278 -3.03 -11.32 7.19
C ARG A 278 -4.48 -11.31 6.72
N ASN A 279 -5.28 -10.43 7.30
CA ASN A 279 -6.65 -10.20 6.86
C ASN A 279 -6.73 -8.98 5.92
N SER A 280 -7.90 -8.76 5.32
CA SER A 280 -8.18 -7.68 4.37
C SER A 280 -9.25 -6.71 4.89
N TRP A 281 -9.32 -6.51 6.21
CA TRP A 281 -10.32 -5.64 6.87
C TRP A 281 -9.71 -4.38 7.50
N GLY A 282 -8.46 -4.07 7.12
CA GLY A 282 -7.76 -2.88 7.56
C GLY A 282 -7.07 -3.00 8.91
N THR A 283 -6.19 -2.03 9.20
CA THR A 283 -5.33 -2.02 10.39
C THR A 283 -6.08 -1.77 11.70
N ALA A 284 -7.31 -1.28 11.65
CA ALA A 284 -8.13 -1.12 12.84
C ALA A 284 -8.66 -2.47 13.40
N TRP A 285 -8.69 -3.52 12.58
CA TRP A 285 -9.15 -4.85 12.98
C TRP A 285 -8.00 -5.72 13.50
N GLY A 286 -8.26 -6.55 14.52
CA GLY A 286 -7.30 -7.51 15.05
C GLY A 286 -5.99 -6.90 15.58
N GLU A 287 -4.88 -7.57 15.27
CA GLU A 287 -3.51 -7.15 15.62
C GLU A 287 -2.92 -6.34 14.46
N ASP A 288 -3.40 -5.11 14.32
CA ASP A 288 -3.03 -4.19 13.22
C ASP A 288 -3.30 -4.79 11.82
N GLY A 289 -4.46 -5.42 11.62
CA GLY A 289 -4.88 -6.09 10.38
C GLY A 289 -4.47 -7.57 10.30
N PHE A 290 -3.72 -8.07 11.29
CA PHE A 290 -3.29 -9.46 11.38
C PHE A 290 -4.03 -10.20 12.51
N PHE A 291 -3.85 -11.51 12.53
CA PHE A 291 -4.33 -12.37 13.60
C PHE A 291 -3.40 -13.55 13.82
N ARG A 292 -3.50 -14.15 15.01
CA ARG A 292 -2.86 -15.43 15.33
C ARG A 292 -3.92 -16.49 15.49
N MET A 293 -3.75 -17.62 14.82
CA MET A 293 -4.70 -18.75 14.87
C MET A 293 -3.98 -20.00 15.36
N ALA A 294 -4.53 -20.67 16.38
CA ALA A 294 -3.98 -21.92 16.88
C ALA A 294 -3.85 -22.95 15.75
N MET A 295 -2.69 -23.59 15.67
CA MET A 295 -2.48 -24.72 14.76
C MET A 295 -3.17 -25.96 15.30
N HIS A 296 -3.41 -26.92 14.40
CA HIS A 296 -4.04 -28.21 14.70
C HIS A 296 -5.52 -28.03 15.09
N GLY A 297 -6.29 -29.13 15.08
CA GLY A 297 -7.71 -29.11 15.48
C GLY A 297 -8.67 -28.44 14.49
N ASP A 298 -8.27 -28.28 13.22
CA ASP A 298 -9.10 -27.78 12.13
C ASP A 298 -9.77 -26.41 12.40
N ASN A 299 -9.12 -25.55 13.20
CA ASN A 299 -9.59 -24.22 13.61
C ASN A 299 -10.06 -23.38 12.40
N LEU A 300 -11.39 -23.29 12.24
CA LEU A 300 -12.06 -22.65 11.10
C LEU A 300 -11.59 -23.15 9.72
N GLY A 301 -11.01 -24.36 9.63
CA GLY A 301 -10.52 -24.95 8.39
C GLY A 301 -9.33 -24.23 7.75
N ILE A 302 -8.60 -23.38 8.48
CA ILE A 302 -7.49 -22.57 7.93
C ILE A 302 -6.42 -23.44 7.23
N GLU A 303 -6.25 -24.67 7.69
CA GLU A 303 -5.24 -25.59 7.17
C GLU A 303 -5.71 -26.37 5.94
N ASP A 304 -6.98 -26.28 5.54
CA ASP A 304 -7.63 -27.19 4.59
C ASP A 304 -7.76 -26.68 3.15
N PHE A 305 -7.60 -25.38 2.93
CA PHE A 305 -7.87 -24.77 1.62
C PHE A 305 -6.77 -23.79 1.23
N CYS A 306 -5.52 -24.23 1.31
CA CYS A 306 -4.37 -23.40 1.02
C CYS A 306 -3.81 -23.60 -0.40
N SER A 307 -3.45 -22.49 -1.02
CA SER A 307 -2.92 -22.38 -2.37
C SER A 307 -1.63 -21.55 -2.41
N TRP A 308 -0.85 -21.75 -3.48
CA TRP A 308 0.37 -21.00 -3.73
C TRP A 308 0.55 -20.69 -5.22
N GLY A 309 1.39 -19.69 -5.50
CA GLY A 309 1.86 -19.34 -6.85
C GLY A 309 3.30 -18.84 -6.83
N ILE A 310 4.02 -19.01 -7.94
CA ILE A 310 5.34 -18.39 -8.18
C ILE A 310 5.14 -17.17 -9.06
N PRO A 311 5.36 -15.95 -8.56
CA PRO A 311 5.14 -14.75 -9.36
C PRO A 311 6.15 -14.64 -10.51
N THR A 312 5.72 -13.98 -11.59
CA THR A 312 6.54 -13.59 -12.74
C THR A 312 6.35 -12.12 -13.06
N ILE A 313 7.36 -11.49 -13.66
CA ILE A 313 7.30 -10.10 -14.11
C ILE A 313 7.39 -10.07 -15.65
N HIS A 314 6.44 -9.40 -16.29
CA HIS A 314 6.45 -9.06 -17.70
C HIS A 314 6.54 -7.54 -17.83
N GLN A 315 7.75 -7.03 -18.05
CA GLN A 315 7.99 -5.59 -18.14
C GLN A 315 7.34 -4.98 -19.40
N ALA A 316 6.85 -3.76 -19.27
CA ALA A 316 6.46 -2.93 -20.42
C ALA A 316 7.66 -2.70 -21.34
N ASN A 317 7.45 -2.77 -22.65
CA ASN A 317 8.47 -2.34 -23.62
C ASN A 317 8.55 -0.81 -23.60
N LYS A 318 9.56 -0.26 -22.92
CA LYS A 318 9.92 1.17 -23.00
C LYS A 318 10.91 1.40 -24.15
N THR A 319 10.55 1.00 -25.38
CA THR A 319 11.35 1.41 -26.55
C THR A 319 11.10 2.90 -26.81
N LEU A 320 12.18 3.68 -26.72
CA LEU A 320 12.28 5.10 -27.09
C LEU A 320 11.76 5.31 -28.52
N GLU A 321 10.48 5.64 -28.67
CA GLU A 321 10.06 6.58 -29.70
C GLU A 321 9.67 7.86 -28.98
N ALA A 322 10.59 8.83 -28.99
CA ALA A 322 10.24 10.24 -28.90
C ALA A 322 9.44 10.58 -30.16
N GLY A 323 8.18 10.16 -30.19
CA GLY A 323 7.34 10.16 -31.38
C GLY A 323 5.90 10.30 -30.97
N SER A 324 5.41 11.55 -30.93
CA SER A 324 4.03 11.94 -30.68
C SER A 324 3.39 11.29 -29.46
N SER A 325 3.53 11.95 -28.32
CA SER A 325 2.45 11.96 -27.35
C SER A 325 1.12 12.21 -28.09
N PRO A 326 0.09 11.33 -28.01
CA PRO A 326 -1.22 11.60 -28.61
C PRO A 326 -1.95 12.79 -27.94
N TYR A 327 -1.30 13.47 -26.99
CA TYR A 327 -1.93 14.34 -26.01
C TYR A 327 -2.24 15.76 -26.47
N HIS A 328 -1.76 16.23 -27.64
CA HIS A 328 -2.18 17.54 -28.14
C HIS A 328 -2.38 17.57 -29.66
N SER A 329 -3.64 17.64 -30.10
CA SER A 329 -3.94 18.35 -31.34
C SER A 329 -3.62 19.82 -31.11
N LYS A 330 -2.65 20.37 -31.87
CA LYS A 330 -2.25 21.78 -31.84
C LYS A 330 -3.45 22.73 -31.95
N GLY A 331 -3.99 23.16 -30.82
CA GLY A 331 -4.79 24.37 -30.72
C GLY A 331 -3.83 25.52 -30.42
N SER A 332 -3.56 26.38 -31.41
CA SER A 332 -2.75 27.57 -31.16
C SER A 332 -3.53 28.53 -30.25
N TYR A 333 -3.06 28.77 -29.04
CA TYR A 333 -3.59 29.85 -28.21
C TYR A 333 -2.84 31.14 -28.52
N THR A 334 -3.54 32.13 -29.08
CA THR A 334 -3.08 33.52 -29.08
C THR A 334 -3.33 34.10 -27.68
N VAL A 335 -2.26 34.54 -27.01
CA VAL A 335 -2.31 35.28 -25.75
C VAL A 335 -3.11 36.58 -25.96
N ASP A 336 -4.23 36.75 -25.24
CA ASP A 336 -4.95 38.04 -25.19
C ASP A 336 -4.06 39.07 -24.46
N SER A 337 -3.66 40.10 -25.20
CA SER A 337 -2.72 41.15 -24.78
C SER A 337 -3.32 42.20 -23.83
N ARG A 338 -4.30 41.83 -22.97
CA ARG A 338 -5.03 42.78 -22.12
C ARG A 338 -4.94 42.57 -20.60
N VAL A 339 -4.10 41.67 -20.10
CA VAL A 339 -3.78 41.65 -18.66
C VAL A 339 -2.61 42.60 -18.40
N LYS A 340 -2.92 43.86 -18.03
CA LYS A 340 -1.92 44.80 -17.51
C LYS A 340 -1.67 44.51 -16.02
N ALA A 341 -0.40 44.36 -15.66
CA ALA A 341 0.09 44.34 -14.30
C ALA A 341 -0.41 45.55 -13.50
N GLY A 342 -1.00 45.30 -12.33
CA GLY A 342 -1.49 46.33 -11.42
C GLY A 342 -1.15 45.98 -9.97
N THR A 343 -0.28 46.79 -9.39
CA THR A 343 0.10 46.86 -7.97
C THR A 343 -1.10 47.08 -7.07
N TYR A 344 -1.25 46.32 -5.97
CA TYR A 344 -2.22 46.60 -4.92
C TYR A 344 -1.54 47.09 -3.62
N GLN A 345 -1.95 48.27 -3.16
CA GLN A 345 -1.66 48.80 -1.84
C GLN A 345 -2.69 48.28 -0.81
N ARG A 346 -2.21 48.05 0.42
CA ARG A 346 -3.03 47.72 1.60
C ARG A 346 -4.03 48.84 1.91
N ALA A 347 -5.27 48.44 2.24
CA ALA A 347 -6.17 49.23 3.04
C ALA A 347 -6.36 48.54 4.40
N ASP A 348 -5.93 49.24 5.46
CA ASP A 348 -6.18 48.88 6.85
C ASP A 348 -7.68 49.00 7.18
N THR A 349 -8.22 48.04 7.93
CA THR A 349 -9.48 48.23 8.65
C THR A 349 -9.32 47.79 10.11
N PRO A 350 -9.65 48.63 11.11
CA PRO A 350 -9.44 48.32 12.53
C PRO A 350 -10.65 47.64 13.18
N GLY A 351 -10.36 46.74 14.12
CA GLY A 351 -11.27 46.38 15.20
C GLY A 351 -11.90 44.98 15.12
N VAL A 352 -11.16 43.97 15.58
CA VAL A 352 -11.75 42.73 16.11
C VAL A 352 -11.13 42.47 17.47
N VAL A 353 -12.00 42.44 18.50
CA VAL A 353 -11.64 42.18 19.89
C VAL A 353 -11.22 40.72 20.02
N ARG A 354 -9.96 40.50 20.41
CA ARG A 354 -9.42 39.17 20.72
C ARG A 354 -9.89 38.73 22.11
N HIS A 355 -10.60 37.61 22.18
CA HIS A 355 -10.67 36.82 23.41
C HIS A 355 -9.43 35.92 23.48
N THR A 356 -8.54 36.24 24.40
CA THR A 356 -7.33 35.48 24.72
C THR A 356 -7.67 34.39 25.74
N ALA A 357 -7.70 33.14 25.29
CA ALA A 357 -7.49 31.99 26.17
C ALA A 357 -5.98 31.65 26.17
N PRO A 358 -5.37 31.32 27.32
CA PRO A 358 -3.94 31.09 27.42
C PRO A 358 -3.50 29.84 26.65
N ILE A 359 -2.53 30.03 25.77
CA ILE A 359 -1.80 28.99 25.05
C ILE A 359 -0.95 28.20 26.08
N PRO A 360 -1.01 26.87 26.15
CA PRO A 360 -0.06 26.08 26.91
C PRO A 360 1.35 26.35 26.39
N THR A 361 2.26 26.72 27.29
CA THR A 361 3.66 27.00 26.99
C THR A 361 4.29 25.86 26.19
N ALA A 362 4.78 26.19 24.99
CA ALA A 362 5.60 25.31 24.16
C ALA A 362 6.71 24.68 25.01
N GLN A 363 6.77 23.35 25.00
CA GLN A 363 7.97 22.64 25.43
C GLN A 363 9.13 23.03 24.50
N PRO A 364 10.36 23.15 25.02
CA PRO A 364 11.50 23.56 24.21
C PRO A 364 11.69 22.57 23.05
N SER A 365 11.89 23.13 21.86
CA SER A 365 12.24 22.40 20.64
C SER A 365 13.37 21.41 20.91
N PRO A 366 13.34 20.20 20.31
CA PRO A 366 14.52 19.33 20.33
C PRO A 366 15.73 20.09 19.77
N PRO A 367 16.94 19.82 20.28
CA PRO A 367 18.14 20.53 19.85
C PRO A 367 18.30 20.41 18.32
N PRO A 368 18.76 21.48 17.64
CA PRO A 368 18.98 21.44 16.21
C PRO A 368 19.93 20.28 15.88
N VAL A 369 19.48 19.36 15.02
CA VAL A 369 20.36 18.40 14.37
C VAL A 369 21.47 19.24 13.74
N VAL A 370 22.72 18.98 14.14
CA VAL A 370 23.89 19.59 13.48
C VAL A 370 23.85 19.07 12.05
N LEU A 371 23.31 19.88 11.14
CA LEU A 371 23.42 19.63 9.70
C LEU A 371 24.91 19.45 9.44
N GLN A 372 25.32 18.24 9.05
CA GLN A 372 26.70 18.03 8.67
C GLN A 372 27.03 19.05 7.57
N GLY A 373 28.22 19.68 7.63
CA GLY A 373 28.61 20.65 6.61
C GLY A 373 28.51 20.02 5.23
N ILE A 374 27.94 20.71 4.25
CA ILE A 374 27.59 20.13 2.94
C ILE A 374 28.70 19.33 2.25
N HIS A 375 29.96 19.69 2.49
CA HIS A 375 31.13 18.99 1.99
C HIS A 375 31.31 17.54 2.51
N SER A 376 30.55 17.14 3.54
CA SER A 376 30.54 15.76 4.03
C SER A 376 29.38 14.93 3.50
N LEU A 377 28.44 15.52 2.74
CA LEU A 377 27.35 14.77 2.12
C LEU A 377 27.89 13.88 1.00
N PRO A 378 27.33 12.68 0.80
CA PRO A 378 27.75 11.81 -0.29
C PRO A 378 27.39 12.41 -1.65
N ALA A 379 28.18 12.09 -2.69
CA ALA A 379 27.92 12.52 -4.06
C ALA A 379 26.57 12.01 -4.60
N SER A 380 26.10 10.88 -4.07
CA SER A 380 24.79 10.29 -4.35
C SER A 380 24.12 9.83 -3.06
N TYR A 381 22.82 10.04 -2.98
CA TYR A 381 21.96 9.55 -1.92
C TYR A 381 20.63 9.13 -2.54
N ASP A 382 20.21 7.90 -2.35
CA ASP A 382 18.98 7.36 -2.94
C ASP A 382 18.32 6.42 -1.93
N ILE A 383 17.19 6.83 -1.35
CA ILE A 383 16.47 6.01 -0.37
C ILE A 383 15.93 4.70 -0.94
N ARG A 384 15.87 4.59 -2.27
CA ARG A 384 15.45 3.37 -2.97
C ARG A 384 16.51 2.28 -2.92
N ASP A 385 17.76 2.66 -2.65
CA ASP A 385 18.90 1.76 -2.47
C ASP A 385 19.96 2.37 -1.56
N LEU A 386 19.72 2.30 -0.25
CA LEU A 386 20.75 2.58 0.75
C LEU A 386 21.34 1.25 1.23
N HIS A 387 22.53 0.93 0.73
CA HIS A 387 23.27 -0.29 1.07
C HIS A 387 22.48 -1.59 0.78
N GLY A 388 21.75 -1.64 -0.34
CA GLY A 388 20.95 -2.79 -0.75
C GLY A 388 19.56 -2.85 -0.12
N VAL A 389 19.14 -1.79 0.57
CA VAL A 389 17.83 -1.70 1.23
C VAL A 389 17.01 -0.58 0.58
N ASN A 390 15.81 -0.94 0.11
CA ASN A 390 14.78 0.00 -0.30
C ASN A 390 13.99 0.49 0.92
N TYR A 391 13.94 1.81 1.11
CA TYR A 391 13.12 2.48 2.13
C TYR A 391 11.89 3.17 1.54
N ALA A 392 11.83 3.28 0.21
CA ALA A 392 10.71 3.85 -0.49
C ALA A 392 9.48 2.92 -0.43
N THR A 393 8.38 3.46 0.08
CA THR A 393 7.03 2.87 0.03
C THR A 393 6.50 2.79 -1.40
N MET A 394 5.31 2.20 -1.58
CA MET A 394 4.67 2.03 -2.90
C MET A 394 4.43 3.35 -3.66
N ASP A 395 4.41 3.23 -4.98
CA ASP A 395 3.99 4.28 -5.89
C ASP A 395 2.45 4.45 -5.88
N ARG A 396 1.97 5.66 -6.22
CA ARG A 396 0.54 6.02 -6.20
C ARG A 396 0.11 6.75 -7.47
N ASN A 397 -1.19 6.80 -7.72
CA ASN A 397 -1.78 7.54 -8.83
C ASN A 397 -2.97 8.39 -8.35
N GLN A 398 -2.77 9.71 -8.33
CA GLN A 398 -3.76 10.68 -7.87
C GLN A 398 -4.91 10.89 -8.87
N HIS A 399 -4.71 10.51 -10.13
CA HIS A 399 -5.61 10.83 -11.23
C HIS A 399 -6.70 9.79 -11.47
N ILE A 400 -6.82 8.78 -10.61
CA ILE A 400 -7.83 7.73 -10.74
C ILE A 400 -8.54 7.48 -9.40
N PRO A 401 -9.85 7.14 -9.41
CA PRO A 401 -10.70 6.83 -10.58
C PRO A 401 -11.21 8.06 -11.36
N GLN A 402 -10.89 9.26 -10.88
CA GLN A 402 -11.16 10.52 -11.57
C GLN A 402 -10.03 11.51 -11.30
N TYR A 403 -9.97 12.59 -12.06
CA TYR A 403 -8.94 13.61 -11.86
C TYR A 403 -9.14 14.32 -10.52
N CYS A 404 -8.06 14.39 -9.73
CA CYS A 404 -7.97 15.13 -8.49
C CYS A 404 -6.56 15.70 -8.37
N GLY A 405 -6.44 17.02 -8.15
CA GLY A 405 -5.19 17.75 -7.94
C GLY A 405 -4.63 17.58 -6.53
N SER A 406 -4.51 16.34 -6.06
CA SER A 406 -4.10 16.00 -4.68
C SER A 406 -2.61 15.63 -4.56
N CYS A 407 -1.76 16.12 -5.46
CA CYS A 407 -0.32 15.86 -5.45
C CYS A 407 0.33 16.29 -4.13
N TRP A 408 -0.10 17.43 -3.57
CA TRP A 408 0.32 17.94 -2.28
C TRP A 408 0.14 16.89 -1.17
N ALA A 409 -1.00 16.19 -1.15
CA ALA A 409 -1.31 15.18 -0.14
C ALA A 409 -0.53 13.88 -0.39
N HIS A 410 -0.34 13.50 -1.66
CA HIS A 410 0.47 12.34 -2.02
C HIS A 410 1.94 12.54 -1.64
N ALA A 411 2.57 13.63 -2.07
CA ALA A 411 3.96 13.95 -1.74
C ALA A 411 4.19 14.06 -0.22
N THR A 412 3.25 14.69 0.49
CA THR A 412 3.31 14.79 1.96
C THR A 412 3.32 13.41 2.61
N THR A 413 2.39 12.53 2.20
CA THR A 413 2.20 11.22 2.81
C THR A 413 3.31 10.24 2.48
N THR A 414 3.78 10.19 1.24
CA THR A 414 4.88 9.29 0.86
C THR A 414 6.19 9.73 1.50
N ALA A 415 6.51 11.03 1.51
CA ALA A 415 7.69 11.54 2.20
C ALA A 415 7.66 11.19 3.69
N LEU A 416 6.51 11.33 4.36
CA LEU A 416 6.39 10.99 5.77
C LEU A 416 6.54 9.49 6.05
N ALA A 417 5.95 8.64 5.20
CA ALA A 417 6.04 7.19 5.33
C ALA A 417 7.48 6.70 5.10
N ASP A 418 8.16 7.25 4.09
CA ASP A 418 9.55 6.93 3.79
C ASP A 418 10.50 7.39 4.90
N ARG A 419 10.24 8.56 5.52
CA ARG A 419 10.95 9.00 6.73
C ARG A 419 10.80 7.99 7.88
N LEU A 420 9.61 7.47 8.12
CA LEU A 420 9.37 6.44 9.15
C LEU A 420 10.09 5.12 8.81
N ASN A 421 10.09 4.73 7.53
CA ASN A 421 10.87 3.58 7.08
C ASN A 421 12.36 3.78 7.36
N LEU A 422 12.93 4.95 7.04
CA LEU A 422 14.33 5.28 7.34
C LEU A 422 14.64 5.25 8.84
N LEU A 423 13.81 5.90 9.66
CA LEU A 423 13.97 5.93 11.12
C LEU A 423 13.89 4.54 11.74
N SER A 424 13.05 3.66 11.20
CA SER A 424 12.95 2.28 11.66
C SER A 424 14.09 1.39 11.17
N GLY A 425 14.91 1.83 10.20
CA GLY A 425 15.90 0.99 9.53
C GLY A 425 15.28 -0.04 8.56
N GLY A 426 14.11 0.26 8.00
CA GLY A 426 13.35 -0.63 7.12
C GLY A 426 12.70 -1.79 7.87
N ARG A 427 12.55 -1.64 9.19
CA ARG A 427 12.10 -2.68 10.11
C ARG A 427 10.64 -2.51 10.54
N HIS A 428 10.02 -1.38 10.22
CA HIS A 428 8.66 -1.12 10.65
C HIS A 428 7.70 -2.15 10.07
N PHE A 429 6.92 -2.75 10.97
CA PHE A 429 5.85 -3.67 10.67
C PHE A 429 4.63 -3.27 11.51
N PRO A 430 3.40 -3.32 10.96
CA PRO A 430 3.10 -3.40 9.53
C PRO A 430 3.70 -2.22 8.75
N GLU A 431 3.86 -2.35 7.45
CA GLU A 431 4.28 -1.20 6.63
C GLU A 431 3.27 -0.05 6.77
N ILE A 432 3.76 1.18 6.89
CA ILE A 432 2.93 2.36 7.10
C ILE A 432 2.55 2.94 5.76
N ASP A 433 1.25 2.91 5.46
CA ASP A 433 0.67 3.47 4.25
C ASP A 433 -0.41 4.47 4.66
N PHE A 434 -0.15 5.77 4.49
CA PHE A 434 -0.98 6.85 5.05
C PHE A 434 -2.19 7.20 4.19
N SER A 435 -3.34 7.45 4.79
CA SER A 435 -4.55 7.84 4.06
C SER A 435 -4.39 9.22 3.40
N VAL A 436 -4.28 9.24 2.07
CA VAL A 436 -4.31 10.49 1.30
C VAL A 436 -5.68 11.14 1.42
N GLN A 437 -6.74 10.33 1.39
CA GLN A 437 -8.11 10.83 1.39
C GLN A 437 -8.42 11.65 2.65
N VAL A 438 -7.90 11.24 3.81
CA VAL A 438 -8.09 12.02 5.04
C VAL A 438 -7.45 13.40 4.94
N LEU A 439 -6.31 13.56 4.27
CA LEU A 439 -5.76 14.89 4.05
C LEU A 439 -6.64 15.72 3.10
N VAL A 440 -7.07 15.12 1.98
CA VAL A 440 -7.98 15.75 1.02
C VAL A 440 -9.25 16.26 1.71
N ASP A 441 -9.81 15.47 2.63
CA ASP A 441 -11.07 15.79 3.30
C ASP A 441 -10.90 16.77 4.48
N CYS A 442 -9.76 16.74 5.19
CA CYS A 442 -9.62 17.37 6.51
C CYS A 442 -8.60 18.49 6.62
N VAL A 443 -7.68 18.65 5.67
CA VAL A 443 -6.77 19.80 5.70
C VAL A 443 -7.55 21.05 5.28
N PRO A 444 -7.53 22.12 6.10
CA PRO A 444 -8.30 23.33 5.79
C PRO A 444 -7.81 23.99 4.51
N MET A 445 -8.68 24.84 3.95
CA MET A 445 -8.36 25.65 2.77
C MET A 445 -7.11 26.49 2.98
N ALA A 446 -6.24 26.50 1.98
CA ALA A 446 -5.05 27.33 1.95
C ALA A 446 -5.40 28.83 1.84
N PRO A 447 -4.48 29.75 2.20
CA PRO A 447 -4.72 31.19 2.15
C PRO A 447 -5.08 31.75 0.75
N ASP A 448 -4.71 31.04 -0.31
CA ASP A 448 -4.99 31.35 -1.71
C ASP A 448 -6.39 30.92 -2.18
N GLY A 449 -7.11 30.11 -1.38
CA GLY A 449 -8.46 29.64 -1.71
C GLY A 449 -8.54 28.17 -2.14
N GLU A 450 -7.41 27.50 -2.35
CA GLU A 450 -7.40 26.11 -2.82
C GLU A 450 -7.58 25.12 -1.66
N HIS A 451 -8.26 24.00 -1.93
CA HIS A 451 -8.41 22.90 -0.98
C HIS A 451 -8.62 21.56 -1.69
N GLY A 452 -8.31 20.46 -0.99
CA GLY A 452 -8.63 19.11 -1.43
C GLY A 452 -8.09 18.77 -2.83
N CYS A 453 -8.99 18.41 -3.76
CA CYS A 453 -8.69 18.08 -5.14
C CYS A 453 -8.37 19.29 -6.03
N GLU A 454 -8.46 20.51 -5.51
CA GLU A 454 -8.14 21.73 -6.25
C GLU A 454 -6.69 22.19 -6.06
N GLY A 455 -5.98 21.59 -5.10
CA GLY A 455 -4.67 22.02 -4.64
C GLY A 455 -4.68 22.32 -3.14
N ASN A 456 -3.54 22.19 -2.48
CA ASN A 456 -3.29 22.65 -1.13
C ASN A 456 -1.76 22.64 -0.87
N ASP A 457 -1.33 22.98 0.34
CA ASP A 457 0.07 23.14 0.69
C ASP A 457 0.55 22.02 1.66
N PRO A 458 1.67 21.32 1.36
CA PRO A 458 2.24 20.31 2.26
C PRO A 458 2.53 20.80 3.69
N THR A 459 2.92 22.07 3.89
CA THR A 459 3.12 22.63 5.24
C THR A 459 1.80 22.60 6.04
N LEU A 460 0.66 22.89 5.41
CA LEU A 460 -0.65 22.85 6.08
C LEU A 460 -1.05 21.43 6.44
N ALA A 461 -0.71 20.48 5.57
CA ALA A 461 -0.89 19.05 5.84
C ALA A 461 -0.10 18.62 7.09
N TYR A 462 1.19 18.98 7.17
CA TYR A 462 1.99 18.66 8.36
C TYR A 462 1.50 19.38 9.61
N ALA A 463 1.07 20.65 9.51
CA ALA A 463 0.46 21.36 10.63
C ALA A 463 -0.83 20.68 11.12
N HIS A 464 -1.64 20.14 10.20
CA HIS A 464 -2.80 19.32 10.52
C HIS A 464 -2.38 18.07 11.31
N MET A 465 -1.33 17.37 10.86
CA MET A 465 -0.82 16.16 11.53
C MET A 465 -0.25 16.42 12.93
N VAL A 466 0.31 17.61 13.21
CA VAL A 466 0.71 17.97 14.59
C VAL A 466 -0.52 17.93 15.51
N LYS A 467 -1.63 18.53 15.06
CA LYS A 467 -2.81 18.77 15.88
C LYS A 467 -3.77 17.59 15.95
N HIS A 468 -3.95 16.90 14.83
CA HIS A 468 -4.98 15.88 14.64
C HIS A 468 -4.39 14.50 14.33
N GLY A 469 -3.13 14.47 13.86
CA GLY A 469 -2.49 13.27 13.34
C GLY A 469 -3.05 12.84 11.99
N LEU A 470 -2.60 11.68 11.53
CA LEU A 470 -3.05 11.02 10.31
C LEU A 470 -3.32 9.54 10.58
N VAL A 471 -4.10 8.90 9.73
CA VAL A 471 -4.46 7.49 9.83
C VAL A 471 -3.87 6.69 8.66
N HIS A 472 -3.90 5.37 8.78
CA HIS A 472 -3.52 4.47 7.70
C HIS A 472 -4.57 4.50 6.56
N GLU A 473 -4.15 4.28 5.32
CA GLU A 473 -4.98 4.15 4.10
C GLU A 473 -6.21 3.25 4.33
N THR A 474 -6.08 2.18 5.10
CA THR A 474 -7.16 1.26 5.43
C THR A 474 -8.32 1.85 6.24
N CYS A 475 -8.18 3.09 6.75
CA CYS A 475 -9.27 3.83 7.39
C CYS A 475 -10.16 4.55 6.36
N SER A 476 -9.55 5.06 5.28
CA SER A 476 -10.23 5.78 4.20
C SER A 476 -9.39 5.68 2.93
N ASN A 477 -9.77 4.74 2.06
CA ASN A 477 -9.08 4.54 0.79
C ASN A 477 -9.21 5.81 -0.08
N TYR A 478 -8.18 6.07 -0.88
CA TYR A 478 -8.17 7.15 -1.85
C TYR A 478 -9.30 7.00 -2.87
N GLN A 479 -10.10 8.06 -3.02
CA GLN A 479 -11.29 8.11 -3.89
C GLN A 479 -11.21 9.25 -4.91
N ALA A 480 -10.14 10.04 -4.90
CA ALA A 480 -9.90 11.16 -5.83
C ALA A 480 -11.06 12.17 -5.89
N LEU A 481 -11.67 12.51 -4.74
CA LEU A 481 -12.78 13.46 -4.68
C LEU A 481 -12.83 14.15 -3.32
N ASP A 482 -13.38 15.37 -3.28
CA ASP A 482 -13.55 16.13 -2.04
C ASP A 482 -14.72 15.61 -1.20
N LYS A 483 -14.48 15.45 0.11
CA LYS A 483 -15.53 15.15 1.08
C LYS A 483 -15.42 16.05 2.30
N GLU A 484 -16.49 16.03 3.10
CA GLU A 484 -16.44 16.63 4.42
C GLU A 484 -15.49 15.88 5.37
N CYS A 485 -14.80 16.62 6.24
CA CYS A 485 -14.06 16.04 7.36
C CYS A 485 -15.01 15.57 8.46
N SER A 486 -15.58 14.37 8.31
CA SER A 486 -16.46 13.74 9.29
C SER A 486 -15.82 12.48 9.86
N ALA A 487 -16.33 11.99 11.00
CA ALA A 487 -15.86 10.73 11.59
C ALA A 487 -15.93 9.54 10.61
N MET A 488 -16.92 9.56 9.70
CA MET A 488 -17.07 8.54 8.65
C MET A 488 -15.93 8.58 7.63
N ASN A 489 -15.43 9.77 7.31
CA ASN A 489 -14.35 9.95 6.33
C ASN A 489 -12.96 9.90 6.96
N LEU A 490 -12.85 10.04 8.29
CA LEU A 490 -11.62 9.82 9.05
C LEU A 490 -11.24 8.34 9.11
N CYS A 491 -12.15 7.48 9.59
CA CYS A 491 -11.90 6.04 9.61
C CYS A 491 -13.23 5.29 9.68
N LYS A 492 -13.45 4.37 8.74
CA LYS A 492 -14.68 3.58 8.68
C LYS A 492 -14.45 2.11 8.38
N SER A 493 -15.49 1.34 8.61
CA SER A 493 -15.66 0.02 8.03
C SER A 493 -17.07 -0.09 7.46
N CYS A 494 -17.27 -1.05 6.55
CA CYS A 494 -18.59 -1.32 6.00
C CYS A 494 -18.90 -2.80 5.98
N SER A 495 -20.18 -3.11 6.04
CA SER A 495 -20.76 -4.41 5.75
C SER A 495 -21.83 -4.25 4.67
N TRP A 496 -22.48 -5.34 4.30
CA TRP A 496 -23.64 -5.33 3.42
C TRP A 496 -24.82 -4.50 3.99
N GLU A 497 -24.84 -4.22 5.29
CA GLU A 497 -25.86 -3.38 5.95
C GLU A 497 -25.56 -1.87 5.88
N GLY A 498 -24.32 -1.50 5.55
CA GLY A 498 -23.88 -0.10 5.46
C GLY A 498 -22.51 0.15 6.09
N CYS A 499 -22.12 1.41 6.17
CA CYS A 499 -20.85 1.86 6.73
C CYS A 499 -21.03 2.54 8.09
N TRP A 500 -20.05 2.40 8.97
CA TRP A 500 -20.01 3.08 10.27
C TRP A 500 -18.59 3.63 10.55
N PRO A 501 -18.49 4.74 11.29
CA PRO A 501 -17.20 5.25 11.73
C PRO A 501 -16.59 4.32 12.79
N LEU A 502 -15.27 4.15 12.75
CA LEU A 502 -14.54 3.43 13.78
C LEU A 502 -14.12 4.41 14.88
N ALA A 503 -14.27 4.02 16.14
CA ALA A 503 -13.87 4.86 17.28
C ALA A 503 -12.40 4.65 17.68
N ASN A 504 -11.85 3.46 17.42
CA ASN A 504 -10.49 3.08 17.82
C ASN A 504 -9.68 2.71 16.58
N PHE A 505 -8.65 3.49 16.31
CA PHE A 505 -7.70 3.27 15.23
C PHE A 505 -6.38 3.96 15.57
N THR A 506 -5.28 3.54 14.94
CA THR A 506 -3.96 4.15 15.16
C THR A 506 -3.90 5.51 14.47
N THR A 507 -3.40 6.50 15.20
CA THR A 507 -3.15 7.86 14.70
C THR A 507 -1.66 8.17 14.81
N TYR A 508 -1.09 8.70 13.73
CA TYR A 508 0.32 9.02 13.59
C TYR A 508 0.50 10.53 13.58
N HIS A 509 1.43 11.04 14.38
CA HIS A 509 1.62 12.47 14.58
C HIS A 509 3.01 12.90 14.09
N VAL A 510 3.15 14.19 13.81
CA VAL A 510 4.44 14.82 13.53
C VAL A 510 4.79 15.75 14.70
N GLU A 511 6.07 15.74 15.09
CA GLU A 511 6.59 16.55 16.20
C GLU A 511 6.85 17.99 15.75
N ALA A 512 7.48 18.14 14.59
CA ALA A 512 7.89 19.42 14.04
C ALA A 512 7.77 19.37 12.52
N HIS A 513 7.56 20.53 11.90
CA HIS A 513 7.53 20.68 10.46
C HIS A 513 8.03 22.07 10.05
N GLY A 514 8.37 22.22 8.79
CA GLY A 514 8.83 23.49 8.26
C GLY A 514 9.17 23.45 6.79
N ARG A 515 9.78 24.54 6.32
CA ARG A 515 10.24 24.68 4.94
C ARG A 515 11.75 24.72 4.86
N VAL A 516 12.26 24.34 3.70
CA VAL A 516 13.65 24.42 3.30
C VAL A 516 13.69 24.81 1.83
N GLN A 517 14.73 25.54 1.41
CA GLN A 517 14.89 26.02 0.05
C GLN A 517 16.36 26.04 -0.33
N GLY A 518 16.63 25.95 -1.64
CA GLY A 518 17.96 25.91 -2.20
C GLY A 518 18.59 24.52 -2.14
N GLU A 519 19.37 24.21 -3.17
CA GLU A 519 20.05 22.92 -3.36
C GLU A 519 20.69 22.38 -2.07
N GLU A 520 21.55 23.18 -1.45
CA GLU A 520 22.37 22.78 -0.32
C GLU A 520 21.55 22.42 0.92
N ALA A 521 20.57 23.25 1.27
CA ALA A 521 19.77 23.06 2.47
C ALA A 521 18.80 21.88 2.29
N MET A 522 18.25 21.70 1.09
CA MET A 522 17.40 20.56 0.76
C MET A 522 18.16 19.23 0.83
N MET A 523 19.39 19.17 0.28
CA MET A 523 20.24 17.99 0.44
C MET A 523 20.52 17.69 1.90
N ALA A 524 20.85 18.71 2.70
CA ALA A 524 21.15 18.54 4.11
C ALA A 524 19.94 18.03 4.91
N GLU A 525 18.73 18.51 4.60
CA GLU A 525 17.48 18.02 5.18
C GLU A 525 17.26 16.55 4.84
N ILE A 526 17.37 16.19 3.56
CA ILE A 526 17.13 14.83 3.08
C ILE A 526 18.15 13.85 3.67
N ALA A 527 19.44 14.22 3.72
CA ALA A 527 20.49 13.40 4.32
C ALA A 527 20.24 13.15 5.81
N ALA A 528 19.77 14.18 6.53
CA ALA A 528 19.64 14.12 7.98
C ALA A 528 18.36 13.41 8.42
N ARG A 529 17.26 13.60 7.68
CA ARG A 529 15.91 13.22 8.14
C ARG A 529 15.05 12.51 7.10
N GLY A 530 15.54 12.30 5.88
CA GLY A 530 14.81 11.63 4.82
C GLY A 530 14.00 12.57 3.91
N PRO A 531 13.22 12.01 2.96
CA PRO A 531 12.60 12.76 1.86
C PRO A 531 11.74 13.95 2.28
N ILE A 532 11.56 14.90 1.38
CA ILE A 532 10.68 16.07 1.58
C ILE A 532 9.63 16.14 0.48
N ALA A 533 8.49 16.75 0.76
CA ALA A 533 7.62 17.21 -0.33
C ALA A 533 8.28 18.44 -0.97
N ALA A 534 8.24 18.57 -2.29
CA ALA A 534 8.85 19.67 -3.01
C ALA A 534 7.91 20.18 -4.10
N GLY A 535 7.78 21.51 -4.16
CA GLY A 535 7.03 22.18 -5.22
C GLY A 535 7.77 22.03 -6.55
N ILE A 536 7.02 21.82 -7.62
CA ILE A 536 7.58 21.65 -8.97
C ILE A 536 6.64 22.27 -10.00
N CYS A 537 7.21 22.89 -11.03
CA CYS A 537 6.45 23.25 -12.23
C CYS A 537 6.31 22.03 -13.15
N VAL A 538 5.13 21.87 -13.75
CA VAL A 538 4.85 20.81 -14.73
C VAL A 538 4.78 21.41 -16.13
N THR A 539 5.76 21.12 -17.00
CA THR A 539 5.70 21.49 -18.42
C THR A 539 5.16 20.33 -19.26
N GLU A 540 4.73 20.61 -20.49
CA GLU A 540 4.29 19.56 -21.43
C GLU A 540 5.38 18.48 -21.63
N GLU A 541 6.66 18.87 -21.66
CA GLU A 541 7.79 17.94 -21.77
C GLU A 541 7.97 17.09 -20.51
N PHE A 542 7.72 17.65 -19.33
CA PHE A 542 7.79 16.91 -18.08
C PHE A 542 6.62 15.94 -17.94
N GLU A 543 5.40 16.33 -18.34
CA GLU A 543 4.27 15.41 -18.43
C GLU A 543 4.57 14.22 -19.35
N ALA A 544 5.24 14.48 -20.48
CA ALA A 544 5.65 13.46 -21.45
C ALA A 544 6.92 12.66 -21.05
N TYR A 545 7.49 12.89 -19.87
CA TYR A 545 8.71 12.24 -19.42
C TYR A 545 8.56 10.70 -19.34
N SER A 546 9.54 10.00 -19.91
CA SER A 546 9.59 8.54 -19.96
C SER A 546 10.92 7.93 -19.50
N GLY A 547 11.94 8.76 -19.24
CA GLY A 547 13.24 8.33 -18.74
C GLY A 547 14.39 9.31 -19.05
N GLY A 548 15.53 9.09 -18.40
CA GLY A 548 16.73 9.92 -18.53
C GLY A 548 16.78 11.07 -17.51
N ILE A 549 17.80 11.94 -17.62
CA ILE A 549 17.89 13.12 -16.76
C ILE A 549 17.18 14.29 -17.44
N PHE A 550 16.00 14.63 -16.92
CA PHE A 550 15.17 15.72 -17.42
C PHE A 550 15.85 17.08 -17.20
N ARG A 551 15.87 17.89 -18.26
CA ARG A 551 16.39 19.27 -18.24
C ARG A 551 15.25 20.20 -18.65
N ASP A 552 14.94 21.14 -17.78
CA ASP A 552 14.03 22.22 -18.08
C ASP A 552 14.73 23.27 -18.97
N GLU A 553 14.14 23.57 -20.13
CA GLU A 553 14.58 24.63 -21.04
C GLU A 553 13.62 25.85 -21.02
N THR A 554 12.53 25.76 -20.25
CA THR A 554 11.46 26.77 -20.18
C THR A 554 11.66 27.78 -19.06
N ASN A 555 12.55 27.49 -18.09
CA ASN A 555 12.70 28.23 -16.84
C ASN A 555 11.38 28.38 -16.08
N CYS A 556 10.57 27.32 -16.05
CA CYS A 556 9.29 27.40 -15.36
C CYS A 556 9.49 27.37 -13.85
N THR A 557 8.93 28.36 -13.16
CA THR A 557 9.02 28.49 -11.69
C THR A 557 7.66 28.57 -11.01
N THR A 558 6.57 28.39 -11.75
CA THR A 558 5.22 28.38 -11.18
C THR A 558 5.02 27.03 -10.47
N GLU A 559 5.13 27.01 -9.16
CA GLU A 559 4.83 25.84 -8.34
C GLU A 559 3.33 25.53 -8.44
N MET A 560 2.97 24.50 -9.21
CA MET A 560 1.58 24.07 -9.41
C MET A 560 1.38 22.56 -9.18
N HIS A 561 2.44 21.88 -8.74
CA HIS A 561 2.44 20.46 -8.44
C HIS A 561 3.43 20.19 -7.31
N ASP A 562 3.26 19.06 -6.62
CA ASP A 562 4.13 18.61 -5.55
C ASP A 562 4.59 17.18 -5.81
N VAL A 563 5.87 16.93 -5.57
CA VAL A 563 6.50 15.60 -5.67
C VAL A 563 7.25 15.30 -4.38
N GLU A 564 7.53 14.03 -4.13
CA GLU A 564 8.49 13.68 -3.09
C GLU A 564 9.90 13.74 -3.66
N LEU A 565 10.76 14.54 -3.02
CA LEU A 565 12.18 14.63 -3.29
C LEU A 565 12.95 13.70 -2.35
N ALA A 566 13.44 12.59 -2.90
CA ALA A 566 13.90 11.44 -2.12
C ALA A 566 15.42 11.23 -2.15
N GLY A 567 16.14 12.02 -2.95
CA GLY A 567 17.58 11.85 -3.09
C GLY A 567 18.19 12.62 -4.24
N TRP A 568 19.48 12.39 -4.49
CA TRP A 568 20.25 12.99 -5.57
C TRP A 568 21.32 12.04 -6.10
N GLY A 569 21.82 12.33 -7.29
CA GLY A 569 22.98 11.66 -7.86
C GLY A 569 23.71 12.51 -8.87
N GLU A 570 24.70 11.90 -9.50
CA GLU A 570 25.47 12.48 -10.59
C GLU A 570 25.76 11.38 -11.63
N GLU A 571 25.46 11.66 -12.90
CA GLU A 571 25.76 10.76 -14.02
C GLU A 571 26.43 11.58 -15.11
N ALA A 572 27.61 11.13 -15.58
CA ALA A 572 28.39 11.81 -16.62
C ALA A 572 28.61 13.33 -16.38
N GLY A 573 28.80 13.73 -15.12
CA GLY A 573 28.99 15.13 -14.71
C GLY A 573 27.70 15.96 -14.59
N ILE A 574 26.53 15.34 -14.82
CA ILE A 574 25.23 15.98 -14.66
C ILE A 574 24.65 15.59 -13.30
N LYS A 575 24.55 16.56 -12.40
CA LYS A 575 23.88 16.40 -11.11
C LYS A 575 22.36 16.39 -11.29
N TYR A 576 21.69 15.50 -10.58
CA TYR A 576 20.24 15.38 -10.63
C TYR A 576 19.62 15.13 -9.26
N TRP A 577 18.37 15.55 -9.11
CA TRP A 577 17.42 15.14 -8.10
C TRP A 577 16.75 13.82 -8.48
N ILE A 578 16.39 13.03 -7.49
CA ILE A 578 15.57 11.81 -7.63
C ILE A 578 14.21 12.12 -7.01
N ILE A 579 13.15 12.06 -7.82
CA ILE A 579 11.80 12.38 -7.38
C ILE A 579 10.81 11.26 -7.64
N ARG A 580 9.89 11.07 -6.69
CA ARG A 580 8.69 10.25 -6.85
C ARG A 580 7.53 11.15 -7.23
N ASN A 581 6.82 10.76 -8.29
CA ASN A 581 5.60 11.42 -8.72
C ASN A 581 4.37 10.57 -8.35
N SER A 582 3.19 11.16 -8.41
CA SER A 582 1.90 10.54 -8.06
C SER A 582 1.00 10.32 -9.29
N TRP A 583 1.59 9.98 -10.44
CA TRP A 583 0.89 9.71 -11.70
C TRP A 583 0.96 8.25 -12.14
N GLY A 584 1.32 7.36 -11.21
CA GLY A 584 1.38 5.92 -11.42
C GLY A 584 2.64 5.39 -12.08
N THR A 585 2.83 4.08 -11.95
CA THR A 585 4.08 3.38 -12.32
C THR A 585 4.36 3.32 -13.82
N TYR A 586 3.36 3.61 -14.66
CA TYR A 586 3.55 3.68 -16.11
C TYR A 586 4.22 4.98 -16.57
N TRP A 587 4.14 6.05 -15.77
CA TRP A 587 4.80 7.33 -16.06
C TRP A 587 6.30 7.26 -15.71
N GLY A 588 7.15 7.95 -16.48
CA GLY A 588 8.58 8.08 -16.20
C GLY A 588 9.34 6.76 -15.95
N GLU A 589 10.23 6.79 -14.97
CA GLU A 589 11.08 5.68 -14.52
C GLU A 589 10.38 4.86 -13.42
N ASN A 590 9.23 4.28 -13.74
CA ASN A 590 8.35 3.53 -12.80
C ASN A 590 7.64 4.43 -11.78
N GLY A 591 7.12 5.58 -12.20
CA GLY A 591 6.53 6.61 -11.33
C GLY A 591 7.54 7.65 -10.83
N TRP A 592 8.83 7.48 -11.17
CA TRP A 592 9.91 8.34 -10.72
C TRP A 592 10.53 9.14 -11.87
N ALA A 593 11.26 10.19 -11.53
CA ALA A 593 12.06 10.94 -12.50
C ALA A 593 13.40 11.38 -11.92
N ARG A 594 14.33 11.64 -12.82
CA ARG A 594 15.59 12.33 -12.53
C ARG A 594 15.56 13.71 -13.16
N VAL A 595 15.74 14.76 -12.38
CA VAL A 595 15.67 16.16 -12.84
C VAL A 595 16.98 16.87 -12.56
N VAL A 596 17.51 17.66 -13.50
CA VAL A 596 18.74 18.43 -13.30
C VAL A 596 18.67 19.26 -12.02
N ARG A 597 19.75 19.23 -11.24
CA ARG A 597 19.88 19.88 -9.93
C ARG A 597 20.92 21.00 -9.97
N GLY A 598 20.71 22.04 -9.16
CA GLY A 598 21.56 23.22 -8.99
C GLY A 598 21.43 24.26 -10.11
N GLN A 599 20.40 24.14 -10.96
CA GLN A 599 20.17 25.01 -12.11
C GLN A 599 18.76 25.62 -12.13
N GLY A 600 18.00 25.49 -11.03
CA GLY A 600 16.64 26.01 -10.94
C GLY A 600 15.60 25.29 -11.83
N SER A 601 15.91 24.08 -12.31
CA SER A 601 15.02 23.32 -13.20
C SER A 601 13.65 23.11 -12.56
N LEU A 602 12.59 23.49 -13.30
CA LEU A 602 11.19 23.39 -12.87
C LEU A 602 10.89 24.09 -11.52
N GLY A 603 11.74 25.04 -11.08
CA GLY A 603 11.56 25.71 -9.80
C GLY A 603 11.71 24.82 -8.57
N MET A 604 12.20 23.58 -8.72
CA MET A 604 12.19 22.56 -7.65
C MET A 604 12.93 22.95 -6.37
N GLU A 605 13.87 23.90 -6.47
CA GLU A 605 14.70 24.34 -5.35
C GLU A 605 14.11 25.56 -4.63
N LEU A 606 12.91 26.01 -5.01
CA LEU A 606 12.24 27.17 -4.41
C LEU A 606 11.47 26.82 -3.14
N ARG A 607 10.87 25.62 -3.06
CA ARG A 607 10.11 25.14 -1.90
C ARG A 607 10.29 23.65 -1.67
N GLY A 608 10.77 23.30 -0.48
CA GLY A 608 10.68 21.97 0.10
C GLY A 608 10.03 22.01 1.49
N ASP A 609 9.14 21.08 1.77
CA ASP A 609 8.37 20.96 3.00
C ASP A 609 8.76 19.67 3.73
N TRP A 610 9.17 19.79 4.98
CA TRP A 610 9.65 18.67 5.79
C TRP A 610 8.85 18.51 7.08
N ALA A 611 8.80 17.29 7.59
CA ALA A 611 8.25 16.98 8.91
C ALA A 611 9.05 15.91 9.64
N VAL A 612 9.06 15.97 10.97
CA VAL A 612 9.66 14.99 11.86
C VAL A 612 8.55 14.09 12.38
N PRO A 613 8.41 12.85 11.90
CA PRO A 613 7.38 11.94 12.41
C PRO A 613 7.68 11.51 13.84
N LEU A 614 6.64 11.35 14.65
CA LEU A 614 6.74 10.60 15.90
C LEU A 614 6.68 9.11 15.58
N MET A 615 7.65 8.34 16.09
CA MET A 615 7.64 6.89 15.91
C MET A 615 6.39 6.30 16.58
N PRO A 616 5.59 5.52 15.84
CA PRO A 616 4.41 4.88 16.42
C PRO A 616 4.82 3.81 17.45
N PRO A 617 3.88 3.39 18.32
CA PRO A 617 4.08 2.22 19.16
C PRO A 617 4.47 0.99 18.34
N ALA A 618 5.22 0.06 18.94
CA ALA A 618 5.53 -1.22 18.30
C ALA A 618 4.24 -1.98 17.91
N ALA A 619 4.31 -2.74 16.82
CA ALA A 619 3.19 -3.54 16.31
C ALA A 619 2.59 -4.43 17.41
N ARG A 620 1.27 -4.67 17.35
CA ARG A 620 0.56 -5.53 18.32
C ARG A 620 0.89 -7.03 18.23
N LEU A 621 1.73 -7.46 17.28
CA LEU A 621 2.23 -8.84 17.22
C LEU A 621 3.34 -9.11 18.27
N PRO A 622 3.47 -10.34 18.78
CA PRO A 622 4.37 -10.65 19.90
C PRO A 622 5.83 -10.24 19.69
N ASP A 623 6.44 -9.77 20.77
CA ASP A 623 7.86 -9.41 20.86
C ASP A 623 8.83 -10.54 20.48
N ALA A 624 8.44 -11.80 20.65
CA ALA A 624 9.30 -12.95 20.33
C ALA A 624 9.59 -13.08 18.82
N LEU A 625 8.78 -12.42 17.98
CA LEU A 625 8.98 -12.32 16.53
C LEU A 625 9.60 -10.99 16.11
N GLN A 626 9.74 -10.04 17.04
CA GLN A 626 10.38 -8.73 16.85
C GLN A 626 11.77 -8.79 17.49
N ASP A 627 12.82 -9.03 16.70
CA ASP A 627 14.20 -9.07 17.22
C ASP A 627 14.54 -7.80 18.03
N ARG A 628 14.46 -7.92 19.36
CA ARG A 628 14.67 -6.83 20.32
C ARG A 628 16.14 -6.42 20.46
N THR A 629 17.08 -7.02 19.73
CA THR A 629 18.51 -6.64 19.83
C THR A 629 18.82 -5.25 19.25
N SER A 630 17.82 -4.51 18.76
CA SER A 630 18.00 -3.15 18.23
C SER A 630 17.07 -2.08 18.83
N GLY A 631 16.15 -2.46 19.71
CA GLY A 631 15.28 -1.52 20.42
C GLY A 631 16.02 -0.88 21.59
N LEU A 632 16.79 0.19 21.31
CA LEU A 632 17.30 1.26 22.20
C LEU A 632 18.69 1.80 21.79
N ALA A 633 19.29 1.32 20.69
CA ALA A 633 20.59 1.82 20.23
C ALA A 633 20.58 2.21 18.74
N ALA A 634 19.80 3.23 18.37
CA ALA A 634 20.04 4.09 17.20
C ALA A 634 19.03 5.26 17.11
N TYR A 635 18.86 6.05 18.17
CA TYR A 635 18.37 7.44 18.03
C TYR A 635 19.54 8.41 17.97
N ASN A 636 20.44 8.13 17.03
CA ASN A 636 21.46 9.01 16.51
C ASN A 636 21.70 8.54 15.09
N LEU A 637 21.05 9.16 14.11
CA LEU A 637 21.55 9.13 12.74
C LEU A 637 22.97 9.71 12.79
N HIS A 638 23.95 8.81 12.84
CA HIS A 638 25.40 9.01 12.77
C HIS A 638 25.93 10.40 13.13
N ALA A 639 26.17 10.59 14.43
CA ALA A 639 27.48 11.06 14.85
C ALA A 639 28.44 9.85 14.81
N SER A 640 29.63 10.06 14.25
CA SER A 640 30.81 9.17 14.21
C SER A 640 30.82 7.98 13.22
N LEU A 641 31.51 8.22 12.10
CA LEU A 641 32.38 7.24 11.42
C LEU A 641 33.39 6.64 12.43
N PRO A 642 33.66 5.33 12.44
CA PRO A 642 34.93 4.81 12.93
C PRO A 642 35.93 4.77 11.78
N LEU A 643 36.82 5.76 11.76
CA LEU A 643 38.04 5.79 10.96
C LEU A 643 39.08 4.90 11.66
N GLN A 644 39.01 3.57 11.45
CA GLN A 644 40.05 2.65 11.93
C GLN A 644 39.98 1.29 11.20
N SER A 645 40.44 1.22 9.95
CA SER A 645 40.91 -0.05 9.35
C SER A 645 41.61 0.09 7.98
N ILE A 646 42.34 1.18 7.70
CA ILE A 646 43.29 1.20 6.57
C ILE A 646 44.57 1.93 6.99
N LEU A 647 45.37 1.25 7.82
CA LEU A 647 46.81 1.44 7.95
C LEU A 647 47.42 0.04 8.16
N GLU A 648 47.50 -0.72 7.09
CA GLU A 648 48.40 -1.87 6.91
C GLU A 648 48.42 -2.25 5.41
N GLN A 649 49.05 -1.39 4.60
CA GLN A 649 49.94 -1.69 3.46
C GLN A 649 50.30 -0.41 2.71
#